data_AF-F7UV90-F1
#
_entry.id   AF-F7UV90-F1
#
_cell.length_a   1.000
_cell.length_b   1.000
_cell.length_c   1.000
_cell.angle_alpha   90.00
_cell.angle_beta   90.00
_cell.angle_gamma   90.00
#
_symmetry.space_group_name_H-M   'P 1'
#
loop_
_entity.id
_entity.type
_entity.pdbx_description
1 polymer ?
#
loop_
_entity_poly.entity_id
_entity_poly.type
_entity_poly.pdbx_seq_one_letter_code
_entity_poly.pdbx_strand_id
1 'polypeptide(L)'
;MGTVPEYFGSLVFDDRVMKATLSSEVYASLRKTIDEGERLDGSVIDAVASAMKDWAIEKGATHYTHWFQPLTGITAEKHDSFIAPAPDGGVIMEFSGKELVKGEPDASSFPSGGLRATFEARGYTAWDPTSYAFIKGKTLCIPTAFCSYDGHALDKKTPLLRSMEALNTQALRMLRLFGNQEAKYVRSFVGPEQEYFLITKEMYDRRPDLRITGRTLFGAKPPKSQEMDDHYFGTIKPRVAAYMEELNHELWKLGILAKTEHNEVAPAQHELAPIYASTNVATDHNQLTMEIMQKVAAKHGLVCLLHEKPFAGVNGSGKHNNWSLATDTGQNLFSPGETPYENAQFLFFVCAVIKAVDEYQDLLRIAVATAGNDHRLGANEAPPAVVSIFLGDELSAILNAIETGTPYEGTEKTQMELGVDVLPKFNRDTTDRNRTSPFAFTGNKFEFRMLGSANSIACTNIMLNAAVAESLKSYADRLEKADDFQTMLNELIRKTIKDHKNVIFNSNGYDSNWIKEATEKRGLLNYRTTPDCMPHLLDKKNVDMLTAQGVYSEAELKSRYEIMLGNYCKSVVIEAQTMVAMAKTQIAPAIEMYAAKVARATAAKRAIDSSLPCKYETKLVKTLSVLLDDISAKAEELEEVLLTIQEASDVGSESIMIRDTLLNLMSELRVSCDEAETLTAKEYWPYPSYADVLYSVQ
;
A
#
# COMPACT_ATOMS: atom_id res chain seq x y z
N MET A 1 13.20 2.89 -32.24
CA MET A 1 12.03 2.91 -31.32
C MET A 1 11.30 4.22 -31.53
N GLY A 2 9.97 4.21 -31.44
CA GLY A 2 9.17 5.44 -31.49
C GLY A 2 9.44 6.32 -30.27
N THR A 3 9.12 7.61 -30.38
CA THR A 3 9.24 8.56 -29.25
C THR A 3 8.21 8.24 -28.15
N VAL A 4 8.46 8.64 -26.88
CA VAL A 4 7.51 8.40 -25.77
C VAL A 4 6.07 8.81 -26.14
N PRO A 5 5.81 9.99 -26.74
CA PRO A 5 4.48 10.38 -27.17
C PRO A 5 3.81 9.45 -28.20
N GLU A 6 4.59 8.75 -29.04
CA GLU A 6 4.06 7.85 -30.07
C GLU A 6 3.52 6.54 -29.48
N TYR A 7 4.16 5.99 -28.45
CA TYR A 7 3.76 4.72 -27.84
C TYR A 7 3.04 4.85 -26.50
N PHE A 8 3.00 6.05 -25.90
CA PHE A 8 2.30 6.28 -24.65
C PHE A 8 0.80 5.95 -24.77
N GLY A 9 0.30 5.09 -23.88
CA GLY A 9 -1.08 4.59 -23.90
C GLY A 9 -1.42 3.75 -25.13
N SER A 10 -0.44 3.27 -25.89
CA SER A 10 -0.68 2.50 -27.13
C SER A 10 -1.36 1.15 -26.92
N LEU A 11 -1.39 0.66 -25.67
CA LEU A 11 -2.09 -0.55 -25.24
C LEU A 11 -3.32 -0.24 -24.38
N VAL A 12 -3.88 0.96 -24.46
CA VAL A 12 -5.07 1.38 -23.69
C VAL A 12 -6.17 1.84 -24.65
N PHE A 13 -7.40 1.38 -24.40
CA PHE A 13 -8.60 1.84 -25.10
C PHE A 13 -9.08 3.17 -24.49
N ASP A 14 -8.24 4.20 -24.61
CA ASP A 14 -8.43 5.52 -24.00
C ASP A 14 -9.36 6.43 -24.83
N ASP A 15 -9.55 7.68 -24.39
CA ASP A 15 -10.34 8.69 -25.11
C ASP A 15 -9.93 8.91 -26.57
N ARG A 16 -8.63 8.77 -26.89
CA ARG A 16 -8.14 8.97 -28.27
C ARG A 16 -8.62 7.83 -29.15
N VAL A 17 -8.49 6.60 -28.66
CA VAL A 17 -8.97 5.41 -29.37
C VAL A 17 -10.49 5.44 -29.47
N MET A 18 -11.19 5.67 -28.36
CA MET A 18 -12.66 5.74 -28.32
C MET A 18 -13.21 6.77 -29.31
N LYS A 19 -12.64 7.98 -29.40
CA LYS A 19 -13.06 9.00 -30.37
C LYS A 19 -12.78 8.60 -31.82
N ALA A 20 -11.75 7.82 -32.08
CA ALA A 20 -11.38 7.37 -33.42
C ALA A 20 -12.23 6.19 -33.90
N THR A 21 -12.70 5.34 -32.98
CA THR A 21 -13.40 4.09 -33.32
C THR A 21 -14.92 4.15 -33.11
N LEU A 22 -15.42 4.97 -32.17
CA LEU A 22 -16.86 5.07 -31.88
C LEU A 22 -17.50 6.24 -32.65
N SER A 23 -18.81 6.12 -32.93
CA SER A 23 -19.56 7.25 -33.45
C SER A 23 -19.65 8.37 -32.42
N SER A 24 -19.82 9.62 -32.87
CA SER A 24 -19.89 10.78 -31.98
C SER A 24 -21.01 10.68 -30.94
N GLU A 25 -22.13 10.06 -31.30
CA GLU A 25 -23.28 9.84 -30.40
C GLU A 25 -22.97 8.79 -29.32
N VAL A 26 -22.40 7.65 -29.71
CA VAL A 26 -22.00 6.57 -28.78
C VAL A 26 -20.92 7.06 -27.83
N TYR A 27 -19.92 7.78 -28.34
CA TYR A 27 -18.86 8.38 -27.50
C TYR A 27 -19.44 9.38 -26.50
N ALA A 28 -20.32 10.30 -26.93
CA ALA A 28 -20.92 11.28 -26.04
C ALA A 28 -21.78 10.62 -24.94
N SER A 29 -22.54 9.58 -25.29
CA SER A 29 -23.33 8.81 -24.31
C SER A 29 -22.44 8.08 -23.29
N LEU A 30 -21.36 7.43 -23.75
CA LEU A 30 -20.39 6.78 -22.86
C LEU A 30 -19.73 7.78 -21.91
N ARG A 31 -19.36 8.98 -22.40
CA ARG A 31 -18.79 10.03 -21.55
C ARG A 31 -19.74 10.50 -20.47
N LYS A 32 -21.04 10.65 -20.75
CA LYS A 32 -22.03 10.97 -19.71
C LYS A 32 -22.09 9.90 -18.62
N THR A 33 -21.99 8.63 -18.97
CA THR A 33 -21.89 7.56 -17.96
C THR A 33 -20.63 7.67 -17.12
N ILE A 34 -19.47 7.92 -17.75
CA ILE A 34 -18.17 8.02 -17.05
C ILE A 34 -18.09 9.26 -16.15
N ASP A 35 -18.64 10.38 -16.60
CA ASP A 35 -18.50 11.67 -15.94
C ASP A 35 -19.63 11.96 -14.95
N GLU A 36 -20.87 11.58 -15.30
CA GLU A 36 -22.10 11.94 -14.57
C GLU A 36 -22.83 10.72 -13.97
N GLY A 37 -22.35 9.48 -14.22
CA GLY A 37 -22.96 8.27 -13.67
C GLY A 37 -24.29 7.87 -14.34
N GLU A 38 -24.61 8.41 -15.52
CA GLU A 38 -25.82 8.05 -16.27
C GLU A 38 -25.82 6.56 -16.66
N ARG A 39 -27.00 5.94 -16.73
CA ARG A 39 -27.15 4.53 -17.11
C ARG A 39 -26.79 4.31 -18.59
N LEU A 40 -25.92 3.34 -18.86
CA LEU A 40 -25.57 2.90 -20.21
C LEU A 40 -26.76 2.25 -20.93
N ASP A 41 -26.99 2.65 -22.18
CA ASP A 41 -27.93 2.01 -23.11
C ASP A 41 -27.33 0.72 -23.71
N GLY A 42 -28.16 -0.30 -23.95
CA GLY A 42 -27.72 -1.57 -24.52
C GLY A 42 -27.05 -1.43 -25.90
N SER A 43 -27.54 -0.52 -26.74
CA SER A 43 -26.98 -0.25 -28.06
C SER A 43 -25.58 0.39 -27.98
N VAL A 44 -25.33 1.25 -27.00
CA VAL A 44 -24.02 1.84 -26.72
C VAL A 44 -23.05 0.77 -26.25
N ILE A 45 -23.49 -0.13 -25.38
CA ILE A 45 -22.67 -1.24 -24.88
C ILE A 45 -22.22 -2.16 -26.02
N ASP A 46 -23.14 -2.59 -26.90
CA ASP A 46 -22.80 -3.47 -28.02
C ASP A 46 -21.82 -2.80 -29.01
N ALA A 47 -22.01 -1.50 -29.28
CA ALA A 47 -21.11 -0.72 -30.12
C ALA A 47 -19.70 -0.61 -29.51
N VAL A 48 -19.62 -0.38 -28.19
CA VAL A 48 -18.34 -0.31 -27.47
C VAL A 48 -17.64 -1.66 -27.45
N ALA A 49 -18.37 -2.76 -27.20
CA ALA A 49 -17.80 -4.11 -27.22
C ALA A 49 -17.19 -4.45 -28.58
N SER A 50 -17.92 -4.17 -29.68
CA SER A 50 -17.39 -4.40 -31.03
C SER A 50 -16.12 -3.59 -31.27
N ALA A 51 -16.12 -2.30 -30.95
CA ALA A 51 -14.96 -1.43 -31.15
C ALA A 51 -13.75 -1.85 -30.29
N MET A 52 -13.97 -2.23 -29.03
CA MET A 52 -12.92 -2.74 -28.14
C MET A 52 -12.30 -4.02 -28.70
N LYS A 53 -13.12 -4.95 -29.19
CA LYS A 53 -12.67 -6.21 -29.78
C LYS A 53 -11.83 -5.97 -31.03
N ASP A 54 -12.33 -5.17 -31.97
CA ASP A 54 -11.64 -4.92 -33.23
C ASP A 54 -10.29 -4.23 -32.99
N TRP A 55 -10.25 -3.24 -32.10
CA TRP A 55 -9.01 -2.61 -31.63
C TRP A 55 -8.05 -3.61 -30.98
N ALA A 56 -8.56 -4.48 -30.10
CA ALA A 56 -7.73 -5.45 -29.40
C ALA A 56 -7.12 -6.48 -30.37
N ILE A 57 -7.90 -6.97 -31.34
CA ILE A 57 -7.43 -7.90 -32.38
C ILE A 57 -6.39 -7.24 -33.27
N GLU A 58 -6.56 -5.97 -33.65
CA GLU A 58 -5.56 -5.21 -34.42
C GLU A 58 -4.21 -5.14 -33.67
N LYS A 59 -4.25 -5.07 -32.35
CA LYS A 59 -3.07 -5.12 -31.48
C LYS A 59 -2.57 -6.54 -31.19
N GLY A 60 -3.18 -7.56 -31.79
CA GLY A 60 -2.77 -8.97 -31.68
C GLY A 60 -3.35 -9.70 -30.47
N ALA A 61 -4.37 -9.15 -29.81
CA ALA A 61 -5.09 -9.86 -28.76
C ALA A 61 -5.88 -11.04 -29.34
N THR A 62 -5.90 -12.13 -28.59
CA THR A 62 -6.60 -13.38 -28.92
C THR A 62 -7.64 -13.76 -27.87
N HIS A 63 -7.50 -13.19 -26.67
CA HIS A 63 -8.34 -13.44 -25.52
C HIS A 63 -8.84 -12.13 -24.93
N TYR A 64 -9.87 -12.20 -24.11
CA TYR A 64 -10.28 -11.16 -23.19
C TYR A 64 -10.39 -11.73 -21.76
N THR A 65 -10.37 -10.85 -20.77
CA THR A 65 -10.58 -11.18 -19.37
C THR A 65 -11.28 -10.04 -18.66
N HIS A 66 -12.18 -10.40 -17.76
CA HIS A 66 -12.61 -9.51 -16.69
C HIS A 66 -11.47 -9.43 -15.68
N TRP A 67 -10.88 -8.25 -15.54
CA TRP A 67 -9.75 -7.98 -14.65
C TRP A 67 -10.30 -7.32 -13.38
N PHE A 68 -10.13 -7.97 -12.23
CA PHE A 68 -10.68 -7.50 -10.95
C PHE A 68 -9.72 -7.72 -9.79
N GLN A 69 -10.01 -7.06 -8.66
CA GLN A 69 -9.19 -7.08 -7.45
C GLN A 69 -9.94 -7.75 -6.29
N PRO A 70 -9.91 -9.08 -6.17
CA PRO A 70 -10.54 -9.79 -5.05
C PRO A 70 -9.84 -9.49 -3.72
N LEU A 71 -10.41 -9.99 -2.62
CA LEU A 71 -9.88 -9.80 -1.26
C LEU A 71 -8.60 -10.59 -0.94
N THR A 72 -7.93 -11.16 -1.96
CA THR A 72 -6.62 -11.82 -1.84
C THR A 72 -5.45 -10.83 -1.80
N GLY A 73 -5.66 -9.58 -2.23
CA GLY A 73 -4.62 -8.55 -2.27
C GLY A 73 -3.90 -8.40 -3.61
N ILE A 74 -4.11 -9.35 -4.54
CA ILE A 74 -3.62 -9.31 -5.93
C ILE A 74 -4.79 -9.31 -6.91
N THR A 75 -4.52 -9.03 -8.18
CA THR A 75 -5.49 -9.07 -9.26
C THR A 75 -5.80 -10.50 -9.69
N ALA A 76 -6.99 -10.71 -10.28
CA ALA A 76 -7.43 -12.00 -10.80
C ALA A 76 -7.97 -11.87 -12.23
N GLU A 77 -7.77 -12.94 -13.00
CA GLU A 77 -8.10 -13.01 -14.42
C GLU A 77 -8.59 -14.40 -14.80
N LYS A 78 -9.54 -14.45 -15.75
CA LYS A 78 -9.94 -15.66 -16.47
C LYS A 78 -9.93 -15.32 -17.95
N HIS A 79 -9.10 -16.03 -18.71
CA HIS A 79 -8.90 -15.73 -20.13
C HIS A 79 -9.88 -16.54 -20.97
N ASP A 80 -10.81 -15.85 -21.62
CA ASP A 80 -11.74 -16.42 -22.58
C ASP A 80 -11.29 -15.98 -24.00
N SER A 81 -11.29 -16.90 -24.96
CA SER A 81 -10.90 -16.56 -26.34
C SER A 81 -12.04 -15.86 -27.07
N PHE A 82 -11.73 -14.95 -27.99
CA PHE A 82 -12.75 -14.37 -28.90
C PHE A 82 -13.31 -15.37 -29.92
N ILE A 83 -12.77 -16.59 -29.99
CA ILE A 83 -13.14 -17.60 -31.00
C ILE A 83 -14.59 -18.04 -30.80
N ALA A 84 -15.38 -17.91 -31.86
CA ALA A 84 -16.69 -18.51 -32.00
C ALA A 84 -16.78 -19.32 -33.30
N PRO A 85 -17.49 -20.47 -33.30
CA PRO A 85 -17.63 -21.31 -34.49
C PRO A 85 -18.49 -20.60 -35.54
N ALA A 86 -17.99 -20.53 -36.77
CA ALA A 86 -18.76 -20.01 -37.90
C ALA A 86 -19.65 -21.10 -38.52
N PRO A 87 -20.84 -20.78 -39.06
CA PRO A 87 -21.74 -21.77 -39.67
C PRO A 87 -21.15 -22.56 -40.86
N ASP A 88 -20.10 -22.04 -41.49
CA ASP A 88 -19.38 -22.65 -42.60
C ASP A 88 -18.25 -23.62 -42.17
N GLY A 89 -18.09 -23.84 -40.86
CA GLY A 89 -17.01 -24.66 -40.29
C GLY A 89 -15.71 -23.90 -40.05
N GLY A 90 -15.66 -22.59 -40.33
CA GLY A 90 -14.56 -21.70 -39.97
C GLY A 90 -14.67 -21.15 -38.54
N VAL A 91 -13.90 -20.09 -38.26
CA VAL A 91 -13.90 -19.38 -36.99
C VAL A 91 -14.14 -17.90 -37.24
N ILE A 92 -14.95 -17.28 -36.39
CA ILE A 92 -15.12 -15.84 -36.30
C ILE A 92 -14.66 -15.36 -34.91
N MET A 93 -14.32 -14.07 -34.83
CA MET A 93 -13.95 -13.43 -33.58
C MET A 93 -15.13 -12.60 -33.08
N GLU A 94 -15.75 -13.05 -32.00
CA GLU A 94 -16.92 -12.44 -31.39
C GLU A 94 -16.60 -11.92 -29.99
N PHE A 95 -17.25 -10.80 -29.65
CA PHE A 95 -17.28 -10.23 -28.32
C PHE A 95 -18.52 -9.35 -28.23
N SER A 96 -19.48 -9.76 -27.42
CA SER A 96 -20.79 -9.14 -27.30
C SER A 96 -20.85 -8.13 -26.15
N GLY A 97 -21.80 -7.20 -26.19
CA GLY A 97 -22.06 -6.30 -25.08
C GLY A 97 -22.43 -7.02 -23.77
N LYS A 98 -23.02 -8.21 -23.86
CA LYS A 98 -23.30 -9.05 -22.69
C LYS A 98 -22.02 -9.52 -22.00
N GLU A 99 -21.04 -9.95 -22.77
CA GLU A 99 -19.72 -10.39 -22.27
C GLU A 99 -18.87 -9.22 -21.79
N LEU A 100 -19.05 -8.02 -22.36
CA LEU A 100 -18.44 -6.80 -21.84
C LEU A 100 -19.00 -6.44 -20.46
N VAL A 101 -20.32 -6.34 -20.32
CA VAL A 101 -20.95 -5.85 -19.09
C VAL A 101 -20.76 -6.82 -17.93
N LYS A 102 -20.84 -8.13 -18.21
CA LYS A 102 -20.90 -9.14 -17.16
C LYS A 102 -20.04 -10.36 -17.49
N GLY A 103 -19.22 -10.75 -16.52
CA GLY A 103 -18.57 -12.05 -16.47
C GLY A 103 -19.11 -12.92 -15.34
N GLU A 104 -18.87 -14.22 -15.45
CA GLU A 104 -19.22 -15.22 -14.43
C GLU A 104 -17.98 -16.08 -14.11
N PRO A 105 -17.11 -15.64 -13.18
CA PRO A 105 -16.02 -16.46 -12.69
C PRO A 105 -16.52 -17.47 -11.65
N ASP A 106 -15.82 -18.61 -11.54
CA ASP A 106 -15.92 -19.45 -10.35
C ASP A 106 -15.31 -18.70 -9.17
N ALA A 107 -16.18 -18.32 -8.26
CA ALA A 107 -15.85 -17.50 -7.13
C ALA A 107 -15.57 -18.32 -5.86
N SER A 108 -15.74 -19.66 -5.89
CA SER A 108 -15.62 -20.53 -4.70
C SER A 108 -14.24 -20.48 -4.03
N SER A 109 -13.19 -20.21 -4.81
CA SER A 109 -11.80 -20.18 -4.34
C SER A 109 -11.35 -18.81 -3.82
N PHE A 110 -12.16 -17.77 -3.94
CA PHE A 110 -11.83 -16.45 -3.41
C PHE A 110 -12.27 -16.29 -1.95
N PRO A 111 -11.48 -15.59 -1.11
CA PRO A 111 -11.86 -15.33 0.27
C PRO A 111 -13.22 -14.63 0.37
N SER A 112 -14.14 -15.21 1.14
CA SER A 112 -15.51 -14.70 1.33
C SER A 112 -15.86 -14.36 2.77
N GLY A 113 -15.03 -14.74 3.75
CA GLY A 113 -15.24 -14.42 5.17
C GLY A 113 -16.60 -14.88 5.70
N GLY A 114 -17.07 -16.05 5.23
CA GLY A 114 -18.37 -16.61 5.63
C GLY A 114 -19.59 -16.06 4.90
N LEU A 115 -19.43 -15.09 3.97
CA LEU A 115 -20.55 -14.58 3.16
C LEU A 115 -21.10 -15.58 2.15
N ARG A 116 -20.45 -16.73 1.98
CA ARG A 116 -20.83 -17.77 1.04
C ARG A 116 -20.64 -19.14 1.66
N ALA A 117 -21.56 -20.04 1.36
CA ALA A 117 -21.40 -21.44 1.69
C ALA A 117 -20.35 -22.10 0.78
N THR A 118 -19.65 -23.10 1.29
CA THR A 118 -18.56 -23.79 0.57
C THR A 118 -19.00 -24.54 -0.69
N PHE A 119 -20.30 -24.81 -0.86
CA PHE A 119 -20.87 -25.46 -2.04
C PHE A 119 -21.38 -24.48 -3.12
N GLU A 120 -21.42 -23.18 -2.83
CA GLU A 120 -21.90 -22.17 -3.77
C GLU A 120 -20.72 -21.59 -4.55
N ALA A 121 -20.72 -21.71 -5.88
CA ALA A 121 -19.57 -21.33 -6.71
C ALA A 121 -19.73 -20.02 -7.50
N ARG A 122 -20.96 -19.53 -7.73
CA ARG A 122 -21.17 -18.36 -8.59
C ARG A 122 -20.75 -17.04 -7.94
N GLY A 123 -20.04 -16.22 -8.72
CA GLY A 123 -19.88 -14.79 -8.50
C GLY A 123 -20.05 -14.06 -9.83
N TYR A 124 -20.16 -12.73 -9.77
CA TYR A 124 -20.35 -11.92 -10.96
C TYR A 124 -19.30 -10.82 -11.03
N THR A 125 -18.77 -10.58 -12.23
CA THR A 125 -17.99 -9.39 -12.53
C THR A 125 -18.86 -8.41 -13.30
N ALA A 126 -18.72 -7.11 -13.02
CA ALA A 126 -19.40 -6.04 -13.71
C ALA A 126 -18.37 -5.02 -14.23
N TRP A 127 -18.46 -4.64 -15.49
CA TRP A 127 -17.54 -3.68 -16.09
C TRP A 127 -17.60 -2.31 -15.39
N ASP A 128 -16.42 -1.78 -15.05
CA ASP A 128 -16.24 -0.39 -14.63
C ASP A 128 -15.85 0.48 -15.84
N PRO A 129 -16.77 1.28 -16.40
CA PRO A 129 -16.47 2.16 -17.53
C PRO A 129 -15.58 3.34 -17.15
N THR A 130 -15.40 3.63 -15.85
CA THR A 130 -14.58 4.76 -15.38
C THR A 130 -13.08 4.45 -15.33
N SER A 131 -12.70 3.21 -15.66
CA SER A 131 -11.32 2.77 -15.84
C SER A 131 -11.16 2.15 -17.24
N TYR A 132 -10.13 2.54 -17.97
CA TYR A 132 -9.97 2.13 -19.36
C TYR A 132 -9.56 0.66 -19.49
N ALA A 133 -10.15 -0.03 -20.47
CA ALA A 133 -9.68 -1.35 -20.88
C ALA A 133 -8.27 -1.23 -21.48
N PHE A 134 -7.45 -2.25 -21.28
CA PHE A 134 -6.06 -2.26 -21.71
C PHE A 134 -5.66 -3.64 -22.23
N ILE A 135 -4.56 -3.73 -22.95
CA ILE A 135 -4.02 -4.99 -23.45
C ILE A 135 -2.79 -5.37 -22.65
N LYS A 136 -2.81 -6.57 -22.10
CA LYS A 136 -1.65 -7.17 -21.42
C LYS A 136 -1.30 -8.49 -22.10
N GLY A 137 -0.10 -8.55 -22.67
CA GLY A 137 0.31 -9.69 -23.50
C GLY A 137 -0.58 -9.79 -24.74
N LYS A 138 -1.38 -10.86 -24.85
CA LYS A 138 -2.33 -11.07 -25.95
C LYS A 138 -3.79 -11.09 -25.46
N THR A 139 -4.06 -10.42 -24.34
CA THR A 139 -5.37 -10.44 -23.68
C THR A 139 -5.89 -9.02 -23.49
N LEU A 140 -7.12 -8.76 -23.92
CA LEU A 140 -7.89 -7.57 -23.57
C LEU A 140 -8.35 -7.67 -22.11
N CYS A 141 -7.84 -6.82 -21.24
CA CYS A 141 -8.20 -6.75 -19.83
C CYS A 141 -9.27 -5.66 -19.63
N ILE A 142 -10.41 -6.05 -19.07
CA ILE A 142 -11.56 -5.19 -18.83
C ILE A 142 -11.66 -4.95 -17.31
N PRO A 143 -11.38 -3.74 -16.81
CA PRO A 143 -11.50 -3.44 -15.39
C PRO A 143 -12.92 -3.67 -14.88
N THR A 144 -13.06 -4.48 -13.84
CA THR A 144 -14.37 -4.92 -13.35
C THR A 144 -14.46 -4.91 -11.83
N ALA A 145 -15.67 -4.63 -11.35
CA ALA A 145 -16.08 -4.88 -9.97
C ALA A 145 -16.50 -6.35 -9.83
N PHE A 146 -16.32 -6.94 -8.65
CA PHE A 146 -16.61 -8.35 -8.37
C PHE A 146 -17.46 -8.52 -7.10
N CYS A 147 -18.59 -9.24 -7.25
CA CYS A 147 -19.56 -9.45 -6.20
C CYS A 147 -20.03 -10.91 -6.08
N SER A 148 -20.57 -11.25 -4.90
CA SER A 148 -21.22 -12.53 -4.63
C SER A 148 -22.52 -12.68 -5.43
N TYR A 149 -23.08 -13.89 -5.41
CA TYR A 149 -24.40 -14.16 -5.97
C TYR A 149 -25.49 -13.24 -5.41
N ASP A 150 -25.45 -12.94 -4.10
CA ASP A 150 -26.40 -12.06 -3.40
C ASP A 150 -26.06 -10.56 -3.53
N GLY A 151 -25.01 -10.21 -4.28
CA GLY A 151 -24.62 -8.82 -4.54
C GLY A 151 -23.71 -8.18 -3.49
N HIS A 152 -23.12 -8.96 -2.58
CA HIS A 152 -22.11 -8.47 -1.65
C HIS A 152 -20.77 -8.24 -2.35
N ALA A 153 -20.09 -7.14 -2.04
CA ALA A 153 -18.78 -6.80 -2.59
C ALA A 153 -17.69 -7.76 -2.09
N LEU A 154 -17.18 -8.60 -2.99
CA LEU A 154 -16.06 -9.53 -2.76
C LEU A 154 -14.74 -9.00 -3.32
N ASP A 155 -14.67 -7.69 -3.52
CA ASP A 155 -13.55 -7.00 -4.13
C ASP A 155 -13.17 -5.73 -3.37
N LYS A 156 -12.13 -5.06 -3.84
CA LYS A 156 -11.72 -3.74 -3.34
C LYS A 156 -12.28 -2.58 -4.19
N LYS A 157 -12.74 -2.86 -5.41
CA LYS A 157 -13.20 -1.85 -6.37
C LYS A 157 -14.59 -1.32 -6.01
N THR A 158 -15.55 -2.20 -5.72
CA THR A 158 -16.93 -1.79 -5.41
C THR A 158 -17.00 -0.81 -4.22
N PRO A 159 -16.36 -1.09 -3.06
CA PRO A 159 -16.40 -0.17 -1.93
C PRO A 159 -15.61 1.12 -2.18
N LEU A 160 -14.57 1.08 -3.03
CA LEU A 160 -13.83 2.27 -3.43
C LEU A 160 -14.70 3.23 -4.25
N LEU A 161 -15.44 2.70 -5.23
CA LEU A 161 -16.37 3.50 -6.01
C LEU A 161 -17.49 4.09 -5.13
N ARG A 162 -18.04 3.28 -4.22
CA ARG A 162 -19.05 3.75 -3.24
C ARG A 162 -18.52 4.85 -2.33
N SER A 163 -17.28 4.74 -1.83
CA SER A 163 -16.69 5.77 -0.97
C SER A 163 -16.38 7.06 -1.74
N MET A 164 -15.95 6.96 -3.00
CA MET A 164 -15.78 8.11 -3.89
C MET A 164 -17.10 8.83 -4.13
N GLU A 165 -18.19 8.08 -4.33
CA GLU A 165 -19.53 8.67 -4.52
C GLU A 165 -20.07 9.34 -3.25
N ALA A 166 -19.90 8.69 -2.09
CA ALA A 166 -20.24 9.28 -0.80
C ALA A 166 -19.51 10.61 -0.59
N LEU A 167 -18.20 10.65 -0.88
CA LEU A 167 -17.39 11.85 -0.78
C LEU A 167 -17.82 12.94 -1.78
N ASN A 168 -18.04 12.56 -3.05
CA ASN A 168 -18.52 13.46 -4.10
C ASN A 168 -19.82 14.15 -3.68
N THR A 169 -20.81 13.38 -3.20
CA THR A 169 -22.10 13.89 -2.76
C THR A 169 -21.95 14.97 -1.69
N GLN A 170 -21.16 14.70 -0.64
CA GLN A 170 -21.02 15.64 0.48
C GLN A 170 -20.15 16.85 0.12
N ALA A 171 -19.11 16.66 -0.69
CA ALA A 171 -18.27 17.76 -1.16
C ALA A 171 -19.05 18.71 -2.07
N LEU A 172 -19.88 18.20 -2.99
CA LEU A 172 -20.74 19.02 -3.84
C LEU A 172 -21.74 19.83 -3.03
N ARG A 173 -22.43 19.23 -2.03
CA ARG A 173 -23.33 19.97 -1.13
C ARG A 173 -22.63 21.19 -0.55
N MET A 174 -21.41 21.02 -0.07
CA MET A 174 -20.62 22.12 0.48
C MET A 174 -20.22 23.16 -0.56
N LEU A 175 -19.77 22.74 -1.74
CA LEU A 175 -19.43 23.67 -2.82
C LEU A 175 -20.63 24.53 -3.25
N ARG A 176 -21.85 23.99 -3.22
CA ARG A 176 -23.07 24.77 -3.49
C ARG A 176 -23.28 25.87 -2.45
N LEU A 177 -23.00 25.60 -1.17
CA LEU A 177 -23.08 26.60 -0.10
C LEU A 177 -22.00 27.69 -0.24
N PHE A 178 -20.81 27.34 -0.74
CA PHE A 178 -19.77 28.30 -1.11
C PHE A 178 -20.05 29.06 -2.42
N GLY A 179 -21.19 28.81 -3.07
CA GLY A 179 -21.64 29.53 -4.27
C GLY A 179 -21.14 28.95 -5.60
N ASN A 180 -20.42 27.82 -5.60
CA ASN A 180 -19.99 27.17 -6.84
C ASN A 180 -21.17 26.43 -7.48
N GLN A 181 -21.66 26.92 -8.63
CA GLN A 181 -22.74 26.29 -9.41
C GLN A 181 -22.25 25.55 -10.66
N GLU A 182 -20.96 25.66 -10.98
CA GLU A 182 -20.38 25.13 -12.21
C GLU A 182 -19.90 23.68 -12.07
N ALA A 183 -19.29 23.35 -10.93
CA ALA A 183 -18.70 22.03 -10.71
C ALA A 183 -19.80 20.96 -10.71
N LYS A 184 -19.69 19.95 -11.57
CA LYS A 184 -20.63 18.84 -11.66
C LYS A 184 -20.30 17.70 -10.69
N TYR A 185 -19.01 17.48 -10.44
CA TYR A 185 -18.54 16.45 -9.53
C TYR A 185 -17.21 16.84 -8.86
N VAL A 186 -16.95 16.22 -7.72
CA VAL A 186 -15.68 16.26 -7.00
C VAL A 186 -15.11 14.86 -6.95
N ARG A 187 -13.85 14.69 -7.33
CA ARG A 187 -13.15 13.41 -7.26
C ARG A 187 -11.97 13.51 -6.31
N SER A 188 -11.69 12.41 -5.63
CA SER A 188 -10.39 12.22 -5.01
C SER A 188 -9.35 11.78 -6.06
N PHE A 189 -8.12 12.23 -5.85
CA PHE A 189 -6.96 11.93 -6.68
C PHE A 189 -5.84 11.39 -5.79
N VAL A 190 -5.07 10.44 -6.33
CA VAL A 190 -3.98 9.79 -5.61
C VAL A 190 -2.74 9.66 -6.47
N GLY A 191 -1.59 10.03 -5.92
CA GLY A 191 -0.25 9.72 -6.44
C GLY A 191 0.50 8.78 -5.47
N PRO A 192 0.51 7.46 -5.73
CA PRO A 192 1.19 6.50 -4.85
C PRO A 192 2.69 6.41 -5.15
N GLU A 193 3.54 6.71 -4.18
CA GLU A 193 4.99 6.51 -4.27
C GLU A 193 5.30 5.05 -3.91
N GLN A 194 5.90 4.26 -4.80
CA GLN A 194 6.09 2.83 -4.63
C GLN A 194 7.56 2.51 -4.31
N GLU A 195 7.86 2.16 -3.07
CA GLU A 195 9.17 1.64 -2.69
C GLU A 195 9.25 0.12 -2.87
N TYR A 196 10.46 -0.38 -3.13
CA TYR A 196 10.75 -1.80 -3.37
C TYR A 196 12.24 -2.12 -3.25
N PHE A 197 12.58 -3.41 -3.10
CA PHE A 197 13.95 -3.89 -3.21
C PHE A 197 14.18 -4.69 -4.50
N LEU A 198 15.37 -4.57 -5.09
CA LEU A 198 15.83 -5.43 -6.20
C LEU A 198 17.00 -6.28 -5.75
N ILE A 199 16.87 -7.60 -5.84
CA ILE A 199 17.99 -8.52 -5.61
C ILE A 199 18.19 -9.43 -6.81
N THR A 200 19.38 -10.00 -6.94
CA THR A 200 19.61 -10.99 -8.00
C THR A 200 18.80 -12.25 -7.77
N LYS A 201 18.31 -12.85 -8.86
CA LYS A 201 17.59 -14.12 -8.81
C LYS A 201 18.39 -15.25 -8.16
N GLU A 202 19.72 -15.26 -8.36
CA GLU A 202 20.61 -16.24 -7.74
C GLU A 202 20.56 -16.17 -6.20
N MET A 203 20.64 -14.96 -5.63
CA MET A 203 20.59 -14.80 -4.17
C MET A 203 19.20 -15.12 -3.61
N TYR A 204 18.15 -14.74 -4.33
CA TYR A 204 16.78 -15.08 -3.98
C TYR A 204 16.54 -16.60 -3.98
N ASP A 205 17.00 -17.31 -5.00
CA ASP A 205 16.77 -18.75 -5.14
C ASP A 205 17.46 -19.56 -4.02
N ARG A 206 18.55 -19.02 -3.45
CA ARG A 206 19.31 -19.58 -2.31
C ARG A 206 18.72 -19.25 -0.93
N ARG A 207 17.62 -18.50 -0.86
CA ARG A 207 16.95 -18.08 0.38
C ARG A 207 15.51 -18.60 0.41
N PRO A 208 15.27 -19.80 0.97
CA PRO A 208 13.93 -20.39 0.99
C PRO A 208 12.93 -19.54 1.77
N ASP A 209 13.36 -18.86 2.83
CA ASP A 209 12.54 -17.88 3.55
C ASP A 209 12.06 -16.76 2.64
N LEU A 210 12.95 -16.07 1.91
CA LEU A 210 12.54 -15.02 0.97
C LEU A 210 11.56 -15.51 -0.09
N ARG A 211 11.69 -16.78 -0.53
CA ARG A 211 10.81 -17.37 -1.54
C ARG A 211 9.42 -17.68 -1.01
N ILE A 212 9.34 -18.16 0.22
CA ILE A 212 8.09 -18.64 0.82
C ILE A 212 7.34 -17.49 1.47
N THR A 213 8.04 -16.58 2.15
CA THR A 213 7.43 -15.55 3.00
C THR A 213 7.61 -14.13 2.45
N GLY A 214 8.46 -13.95 1.43
CA GLY A 214 8.76 -12.61 0.88
C GLY A 214 9.74 -11.79 1.73
N ARG A 215 10.22 -12.34 2.87
CA ARG A 215 11.18 -11.69 3.77
C ARG A 215 12.19 -12.69 4.33
N THR A 216 13.31 -12.17 4.83
CA THR A 216 14.28 -12.97 5.57
C THR A 216 13.82 -13.21 7.00
N LEU A 217 13.78 -14.48 7.41
CA LEU A 217 13.41 -14.86 8.78
C LEU A 217 14.64 -14.93 9.70
N PHE A 218 15.80 -15.25 9.11
CA PHE A 218 17.11 -15.22 9.75
C PHE A 218 18.06 -14.32 8.96
N GLY A 219 19.06 -13.75 9.62
CA GLY A 219 20.12 -12.99 8.99
C GLY A 219 20.70 -11.93 9.91
N ALA A 220 22.00 -12.06 10.17
CA ALA A 220 22.79 -11.11 10.92
C ALA A 220 22.97 -9.78 10.16
N LYS A 221 22.94 -8.67 10.90
CA LYS A 221 23.17 -7.34 10.34
C LYS A 221 24.60 -7.25 9.77
N PRO A 222 24.78 -6.81 8.50
CA PRO A 222 26.11 -6.69 7.91
C PRO A 222 26.89 -5.50 8.51
N PRO A 223 28.23 -5.49 8.46
CA PRO A 223 29.04 -4.37 8.95
C PRO A 223 28.76 -3.02 8.28
N LYS A 224 28.40 -3.04 6.99
CA LYS A 224 27.86 -1.88 6.25
C LYS A 224 26.45 -2.24 5.79
N SER A 225 25.44 -1.67 6.44
CA SER A 225 24.05 -1.79 6.05
C SER A 225 23.54 -0.50 5.42
N GLN A 226 23.46 0.60 6.15
CA GLN A 226 22.94 1.89 5.67
C GLN A 226 23.57 3.10 6.36
N GLU A 227 24.58 2.88 7.20
CA GLU A 227 25.18 3.87 8.10
C GLU A 227 25.82 5.06 7.40
N MET A 228 26.07 4.95 6.09
CA MET A 228 26.74 5.98 5.30
C MET A 228 25.76 6.91 4.57
N ASP A 229 24.46 6.58 4.54
CA ASP A 229 23.41 7.30 3.78
C ASP A 229 23.80 7.61 2.32
N ASP A 230 24.72 6.80 1.74
CA ASP A 230 25.36 7.05 0.43
C ASP A 230 24.55 6.51 -0.75
N HIS A 231 23.51 5.74 -0.47
CA HIS A 231 22.63 5.16 -1.49
C HIS A 231 21.51 6.12 -1.90
N TYR A 232 20.98 6.93 -0.96
CA TYR A 232 19.88 7.85 -1.22
C TYR A 232 20.27 8.92 -2.25
N PHE A 233 19.54 8.98 -3.37
CA PHE A 233 19.91 9.78 -4.56
C PHE A 233 21.34 9.54 -5.09
N GLY A 234 21.97 8.42 -4.70
CA GLY A 234 23.23 7.97 -5.25
C GLY A 234 23.08 7.52 -6.71
N THR A 235 24.21 7.29 -7.38
CA THR A 235 24.20 6.83 -8.78
C THR A 235 23.51 5.47 -8.91
N ILE A 236 22.47 5.40 -9.74
CA ILE A 236 21.78 4.16 -10.10
C ILE A 236 22.75 3.26 -10.89
N LYS A 237 22.87 2.00 -10.47
CA LYS A 237 23.79 1.05 -11.09
C LYS A 237 23.31 0.67 -12.50
N PRO A 238 24.21 0.40 -13.47
CA PRO A 238 23.82 0.14 -14.86
C PRO A 238 22.78 -0.98 -15.03
N ARG A 239 22.88 -2.05 -14.23
CA ARG A 239 21.91 -3.16 -14.25
C ARG A 239 20.52 -2.73 -13.77
N VAL A 240 20.45 -1.92 -12.72
CA VAL A 240 19.19 -1.38 -12.20
C VAL A 240 18.61 -0.36 -13.18
N ALA A 241 19.45 0.50 -13.78
CA ALA A 241 19.03 1.47 -14.78
C ALA A 241 18.40 0.79 -16.01
N ALA A 242 18.96 -0.32 -16.49
CA ALA A 242 18.40 -1.08 -17.60
C ALA A 242 17.02 -1.70 -17.25
N TYR A 243 16.84 -2.15 -16.00
CA TYR A 243 15.54 -2.60 -15.50
C TYR A 243 14.52 -1.45 -15.45
N MET A 244 14.91 -0.30 -14.88
CA MET A 244 14.07 0.90 -14.77
C MET A 244 13.65 1.45 -16.14
N GLU A 245 14.56 1.43 -17.12
CA GLU A 245 14.26 1.84 -18.50
C GLU A 245 13.18 0.96 -19.14
N GLU A 246 13.28 -0.37 -19.03
CA GLU A 246 12.24 -1.27 -19.55
C GLU A 246 10.94 -1.14 -18.75
N LEU A 247 11.01 -0.96 -17.43
CA LEU A 247 9.84 -0.73 -16.58
C LEU A 247 9.06 0.50 -17.03
N ASN A 248 9.74 1.65 -17.20
CA ASN A 248 9.13 2.87 -17.69
C ASN A 248 8.51 2.68 -19.07
N HIS A 249 9.20 1.99 -19.98
CA HIS A 249 8.70 1.71 -21.31
C HIS A 249 7.39 0.90 -21.29
N GLU A 250 7.30 -0.14 -20.45
CA GLU A 250 6.09 -0.96 -20.33
C GLU A 250 4.94 -0.22 -19.63
N LEU A 251 5.22 0.55 -18.57
CA LEU A 251 4.22 1.36 -17.87
C LEU A 251 3.64 2.46 -18.77
N TRP A 252 4.48 3.14 -19.54
CA TRP A 252 4.02 4.17 -20.47
C TRP A 252 3.14 3.61 -21.59
N LYS A 253 3.38 2.38 -22.09
CA LYS A 253 2.46 1.72 -23.05
C LYS A 253 1.06 1.52 -22.46
N LEU A 254 0.99 1.26 -21.15
CA LEU A 254 -0.24 1.11 -20.38
C LEU A 254 -0.84 2.44 -19.92
N GLY A 255 -0.30 3.58 -20.37
CA GLY A 255 -0.82 4.91 -20.04
C GLY A 255 -0.51 5.36 -18.60
N ILE A 256 0.35 4.64 -17.88
CA ILE A 256 0.75 4.97 -16.52
C ILE A 256 1.87 6.01 -16.59
N LEU A 257 1.66 7.18 -16.02
CA LEU A 257 2.61 8.30 -16.03
C LEU A 257 3.75 8.11 -15.02
N ALA A 258 4.52 7.03 -15.13
CA ALA A 258 5.75 6.83 -14.35
C ALA A 258 6.70 8.02 -14.59
N LYS A 259 7.05 8.74 -13.51
CA LYS A 259 7.68 10.06 -13.61
C LYS A 259 8.99 10.18 -12.87
N THR A 260 9.04 9.65 -11.65
CA THR A 260 10.19 9.75 -10.75
C THR A 260 10.69 8.34 -10.44
N GLU A 261 12.00 8.17 -10.46
CA GLU A 261 12.68 6.97 -9.99
C GLU A 261 14.01 7.36 -9.34
N HIS A 262 14.38 6.70 -8.24
CA HIS A 262 15.66 6.89 -7.57
C HIS A 262 16.01 5.71 -6.67
N ASN A 263 17.25 5.72 -6.19
CA ASN A 263 17.66 4.89 -5.07
C ASN A 263 17.08 5.45 -3.77
N GLU A 264 16.65 4.54 -2.89
CA GLU A 264 16.18 4.86 -1.54
C GLU A 264 17.35 4.81 -0.52
N VAL A 265 17.05 4.85 0.78
CA VAL A 265 18.07 4.88 1.85
C VAL A 265 18.80 3.54 2.01
N ALA A 266 18.08 2.41 2.03
CA ALA A 266 18.73 1.10 2.20
C ALA A 266 19.35 0.61 0.88
N PRO A 267 20.48 -0.14 0.90
CA PRO A 267 21.06 -0.69 -0.30
C PRO A 267 20.06 -1.60 -1.02
N ALA A 268 20.10 -1.56 -2.35
CA ALA A 268 19.17 -2.28 -3.22
C ALA A 268 17.69 -1.87 -3.07
N GLN A 269 17.39 -0.82 -2.29
CA GLN A 269 16.07 -0.19 -2.23
C GLN A 269 15.97 0.92 -3.27
N HIS A 270 14.78 1.02 -3.87
CA HIS A 270 14.45 1.98 -4.91
C HIS A 270 13.00 2.47 -4.75
N GLU A 271 12.69 3.59 -5.38
CA GLU A 271 11.34 4.15 -5.47
C GLU A 271 10.94 4.39 -6.93
N LEU A 272 9.65 4.21 -7.23
CA LEU A 272 9.00 4.70 -8.44
C LEU A 272 7.71 5.45 -8.07
N ALA A 273 7.55 6.67 -8.58
CA ALA A 273 6.33 7.46 -8.38
C ALA A 273 5.71 7.87 -9.73
N PRO A 274 4.44 7.49 -9.99
CA PRO A 274 3.68 8.02 -11.11
C PRO A 274 3.03 9.37 -10.76
N ILE A 275 2.68 10.15 -11.79
CA ILE A 275 1.81 11.31 -11.61
C ILE A 275 0.43 10.83 -11.11
N TYR A 276 -0.17 11.60 -10.20
CA TYR A 276 -1.47 11.30 -9.64
C TYR A 276 -2.56 11.13 -10.71
N ALA A 277 -3.55 10.29 -10.41
CA ALA A 277 -4.77 10.11 -11.22
C ALA A 277 -5.99 10.10 -10.30
N SER A 278 -7.20 10.03 -10.86
CA SER A 278 -8.40 9.81 -10.03
C SER A 278 -8.21 8.55 -9.21
N THR A 279 -8.66 8.53 -7.96
CA THR A 279 -8.38 7.44 -7.01
C THR A 279 -8.68 6.06 -7.57
N ASN A 280 -9.77 5.94 -8.34
CA ASN A 280 -10.16 4.69 -9.00
C ASN A 280 -9.09 4.21 -10.02
N VAL A 281 -8.66 5.09 -10.91
CA VAL A 281 -7.66 4.80 -11.94
C VAL A 281 -6.27 4.62 -11.33
N ALA A 282 -5.91 5.44 -10.34
CA ALA A 282 -4.65 5.32 -9.60
C ALA A 282 -4.53 3.96 -8.90
N THR A 283 -5.65 3.40 -8.42
CA THR A 283 -5.68 2.07 -7.78
C THR A 283 -5.38 0.97 -8.80
N ASP A 284 -6.01 1.03 -9.97
CA ASP A 284 -5.75 0.07 -11.05
C ASP A 284 -4.32 0.19 -11.58
N HIS A 285 -3.85 1.42 -11.80
CA HIS A 285 -2.48 1.70 -12.19
C HIS A 285 -1.47 1.18 -11.17
N ASN A 286 -1.72 1.34 -9.86
CA ASN A 286 -0.82 0.81 -8.83
C ASN A 286 -0.70 -0.72 -8.88
N GLN A 287 -1.81 -1.44 -9.08
CA GLN A 287 -1.79 -2.90 -9.24
C GLN A 287 -0.99 -3.33 -10.47
N LEU A 288 -1.21 -2.66 -11.60
CA LEU A 288 -0.44 -2.90 -12.82
C LEU A 288 1.04 -2.59 -12.63
N THR A 289 1.37 -1.48 -11.97
CA THR A 289 2.76 -1.11 -11.66
C THR A 289 3.44 -2.22 -10.86
N MET A 290 2.85 -2.68 -9.76
CA MET A 290 3.43 -3.76 -8.95
C MET A 290 3.65 -5.06 -9.75
N GLU A 291 2.68 -5.44 -10.58
CA GLU A 291 2.79 -6.64 -11.43
C GLU A 291 3.89 -6.50 -12.49
N ILE A 292 3.95 -5.36 -13.18
CA ILE A 292 4.95 -5.10 -14.23
C ILE A 292 6.35 -5.00 -13.64
N MET A 293 6.51 -4.39 -12.45
CA MET A 293 7.79 -4.39 -11.73
C MET A 293 8.34 -5.80 -11.53
N GLN A 294 7.52 -6.73 -11.03
CA GLN A 294 7.94 -8.11 -10.83
C GLN A 294 8.25 -8.83 -12.15
N LYS A 295 7.43 -8.61 -13.19
CA LYS A 295 7.63 -9.22 -14.52
C LYS A 295 8.90 -8.73 -15.19
N VAL A 296 9.16 -7.43 -15.18
CA VAL A 296 10.37 -6.85 -15.78
C VAL A 296 11.60 -7.26 -14.96
N ALA A 297 11.52 -7.30 -13.63
CA ALA A 297 12.65 -7.74 -12.79
C ALA A 297 13.09 -9.16 -13.17
N ALA A 298 12.13 -10.08 -13.34
CA ALA A 298 12.41 -11.45 -13.75
C ALA A 298 13.14 -11.55 -15.10
N LYS A 299 12.81 -10.69 -16.09
CA LYS A 299 13.51 -10.64 -17.39
C LYS A 299 14.97 -10.21 -17.27
N HIS A 300 15.28 -9.38 -16.28
CA HIS A 300 16.63 -8.88 -15.99
C HIS A 300 17.43 -9.79 -15.03
N GLY A 301 16.91 -10.99 -14.73
CA GLY A 301 17.51 -11.91 -13.75
C GLY A 301 17.53 -11.33 -12.33
N LEU A 302 16.58 -10.45 -12.04
CA LEU A 302 16.35 -9.81 -10.76
C LEU A 302 15.03 -10.30 -10.15
N VAL A 303 14.83 -10.02 -8.87
CA VAL A 303 13.58 -10.23 -8.15
C VAL A 303 13.21 -8.92 -7.47
N CYS A 304 12.01 -8.42 -7.76
CA CYS A 304 11.42 -7.26 -7.13
C CYS A 304 10.66 -7.69 -5.86
N LEU A 305 11.19 -7.32 -4.70
CA LEU A 305 10.57 -7.57 -3.41
C LEU A 305 9.71 -6.37 -3.03
N LEU A 306 8.40 -6.61 -2.86
CA LEU A 306 7.42 -5.60 -2.46
C LEU A 306 7.05 -5.70 -0.98
N HIS A 307 7.57 -6.70 -0.25
CA HIS A 307 7.32 -6.86 1.18
C HIS A 307 7.81 -5.62 1.95
N GLU A 308 7.07 -5.17 2.96
CA GLU A 308 7.33 -3.93 3.70
C GLU A 308 8.63 -3.95 4.51
N LYS A 309 9.03 -5.13 4.95
CA LYS A 309 10.27 -5.35 5.71
C LYS A 309 11.02 -6.60 5.25
N PRO A 310 11.59 -6.61 4.03
CA PRO A 310 12.20 -7.81 3.48
C PRO A 310 13.47 -8.20 4.24
N PHE A 311 14.22 -7.22 4.77
CA PHE A 311 15.44 -7.41 5.55
C PHE A 311 15.34 -6.71 6.91
N ALA A 312 15.75 -7.39 7.98
CA ALA A 312 15.80 -6.78 9.31
C ALA A 312 17.00 -5.82 9.46
N GLY A 313 16.87 -4.79 10.29
CA GLY A 313 17.97 -3.87 10.61
C GLY A 313 18.32 -2.82 9.54
N VAL A 314 17.57 -2.75 8.45
CA VAL A 314 17.63 -1.69 7.41
C VAL A 314 16.26 -1.01 7.22
N ASN A 315 16.16 0.05 6.43
CA ASN A 315 14.89 0.70 6.11
C ASN A 315 13.90 -0.30 5.49
N GLY A 316 12.60 -0.09 5.76
CA GLY A 316 11.52 -0.86 5.15
C GLY A 316 11.00 -0.15 3.90
N SER A 317 10.14 -0.83 3.14
CA SER A 317 9.49 -0.27 1.95
C SER A 317 8.08 0.22 2.28
N GLY A 318 7.83 1.51 2.05
CA GLY A 318 6.54 2.16 2.17
C GLY A 318 5.78 2.27 0.84
N LYS A 319 4.54 2.76 0.93
CA LYS A 319 3.82 3.31 -0.22
C LYS A 319 3.11 4.60 0.15
N HIS A 320 3.73 5.75 -0.06
CA HIS A 320 3.12 7.02 0.33
C HIS A 320 1.91 7.34 -0.55
N ASN A 321 0.77 7.57 0.07
CA ASN A 321 -0.50 7.83 -0.61
C ASN A 321 -0.78 9.33 -0.60
N ASN A 322 -0.34 10.04 -1.63
CA ASN A 322 -0.61 11.47 -1.81
C ASN A 322 -2.05 11.70 -2.28
N TRP A 323 -2.93 12.10 -1.37
CA TRP A 323 -4.37 12.24 -1.57
C TRP A 323 -4.81 13.71 -1.64
N SER A 324 -5.66 14.03 -2.61
CA SER A 324 -6.25 15.37 -2.78
C SER A 324 -7.67 15.32 -3.34
N LEU A 325 -8.41 16.43 -3.23
CA LEU A 325 -9.75 16.59 -3.81
C LEU A 325 -9.75 17.67 -4.88
N ALA A 326 -10.36 17.39 -6.03
CA ALA A 326 -10.54 18.38 -7.08
C ALA A 326 -11.90 18.29 -7.77
N THR A 327 -12.40 19.44 -8.23
CA THR A 327 -13.60 19.54 -9.07
C THR A 327 -13.30 19.12 -10.51
N ASP A 328 -14.35 18.81 -11.27
CA ASP A 328 -14.28 18.63 -12.73
C ASP A 328 -13.78 19.87 -13.48
N THR A 329 -13.98 21.06 -12.91
CA THR A 329 -13.45 22.33 -13.44
C THR A 329 -11.96 22.56 -13.16
N GLY A 330 -11.29 21.64 -12.45
CA GLY A 330 -9.85 21.68 -12.18
C GLY A 330 -9.46 22.40 -10.89
N GLN A 331 -10.42 22.80 -10.04
CA GLN A 331 -10.14 23.45 -8.77
C GLN A 331 -9.67 22.41 -7.74
N ASN A 332 -8.44 22.53 -7.25
CA ASN A 332 -7.95 21.74 -6.10
C ASN A 332 -8.46 22.36 -4.78
N LEU A 333 -9.22 21.59 -4.02
CA LEU A 333 -9.87 22.04 -2.77
C LEU A 333 -8.91 22.14 -1.58
N PHE A 334 -7.71 21.58 -1.70
CA PHE A 334 -6.62 21.72 -0.73
C PHE A 334 -5.55 22.72 -1.16
N SER A 335 -5.78 23.49 -2.23
CA SER A 335 -4.89 24.57 -2.60
C SER A 335 -5.13 25.78 -1.68
N PRO A 336 -4.14 26.23 -0.90
CA PRO A 336 -4.32 27.31 0.06
C PRO A 336 -4.51 28.68 -0.61
N GLY A 337 -3.93 28.88 -1.81
CA GLY A 337 -3.92 30.17 -2.50
C GLY A 337 -2.86 31.12 -1.94
N GLU A 338 -2.93 32.40 -2.30
CA GLU A 338 -1.96 33.42 -1.84
C GLU A 338 -2.22 33.91 -0.41
N THR A 339 -3.49 33.92 0.02
CA THR A 339 -3.92 34.32 1.37
C THR A 339 -4.68 33.17 2.06
N PRO A 340 -3.96 32.15 2.59
CA PRO A 340 -4.59 30.94 3.11
C PRO A 340 -5.54 31.20 4.30
N TYR A 341 -5.25 32.24 5.09
CA TYR A 341 -6.08 32.65 6.23
C TYR A 341 -7.44 33.26 5.83
N GLU A 342 -7.58 33.74 4.59
CA GLU A 342 -8.84 34.31 4.05
C GLU A 342 -9.64 33.26 3.24
N ASN A 343 -8.99 32.16 2.86
CA ASN A 343 -9.58 31.11 2.05
C ASN A 343 -10.44 30.18 2.91
N ALA A 344 -11.65 30.63 3.23
CA ALA A 344 -12.59 29.89 4.07
C ALA A 344 -12.95 28.50 3.52
N GLN A 345 -13.01 28.33 2.20
CA GLN A 345 -13.25 27.03 1.57
C GLN A 345 -12.09 26.05 1.84
N PHE A 346 -10.85 26.49 1.64
CA PHE A 346 -9.67 25.69 1.94
C PHE A 346 -9.61 25.31 3.43
N LEU A 347 -9.74 26.28 4.33
CA LEU A 347 -9.72 26.05 5.78
C LEU A 347 -10.82 25.07 6.22
N PHE A 348 -12.00 25.17 5.61
CA PHE A 348 -13.10 24.26 5.82
C PHE A 348 -12.75 22.81 5.45
N PHE A 349 -12.20 22.59 4.25
CA PHE A 349 -11.81 21.25 3.81
C PHE A 349 -10.65 20.68 4.64
N VAL A 350 -9.68 21.51 5.04
CA VAL A 350 -8.63 21.12 5.98
C VAL A 350 -9.21 20.70 7.34
N CYS A 351 -10.15 21.47 7.89
CA CYS A 351 -10.83 21.13 9.14
C CYS A 351 -11.62 19.82 9.04
N ALA A 352 -12.28 19.55 7.90
CA ALA A 352 -12.98 18.29 7.65
C ALA A 352 -12.02 17.09 7.68
N VAL A 353 -10.81 17.25 7.12
CA VAL A 353 -9.76 16.23 7.18
C VAL A 353 -9.26 16.03 8.62
N ILE A 354 -9.02 17.13 9.36
CA ILE A 354 -8.56 17.05 10.76
C ILE A 354 -9.58 16.28 11.62
N LYS A 355 -10.87 16.63 11.51
CA LYS A 355 -11.95 15.92 12.20
C LYS A 355 -12.01 14.44 11.79
N ALA A 356 -11.95 14.15 10.50
CA ALA A 356 -12.02 12.78 9.99
C ALA A 356 -10.89 11.90 10.55
N VAL A 357 -9.66 12.42 10.57
CA VAL A 357 -8.49 11.69 11.06
C VAL A 357 -8.54 11.51 12.57
N ASP A 358 -8.96 12.53 13.32
CA ASP A 358 -9.08 12.46 14.79
C ASP A 358 -10.19 11.50 15.24
N GLU A 359 -11.37 11.56 14.61
CA GLU A 359 -12.49 10.70 14.98
C GLU A 359 -12.30 9.24 14.53
N TYR A 360 -11.67 9.00 13.38
CA TYR A 360 -11.55 7.68 12.75
C TYR A 360 -10.09 7.17 12.68
N GLN A 361 -9.27 7.50 13.68
CA GLN A 361 -7.87 7.03 13.82
C GLN A 361 -7.75 5.50 13.69
N ASP A 362 -8.70 4.79 14.29
CA ASP A 362 -8.86 3.34 14.24
C ASP A 362 -8.98 2.84 12.79
N LEU A 363 -9.91 3.38 11.99
CA LEU A 363 -10.10 2.99 10.59
C LEU A 363 -8.87 3.26 9.73
N LEU A 364 -8.17 4.38 9.95
CA LEU A 364 -6.95 4.70 9.21
C LEU A 364 -5.82 3.73 9.55
N ARG A 365 -5.69 3.31 10.82
CA ARG A 365 -4.75 2.27 11.22
C ARG A 365 -5.14 0.88 10.68
N ILE A 366 -6.42 0.55 10.66
CA ILE A 366 -6.96 -0.70 10.09
C ILE A 366 -6.69 -0.79 8.59
N ALA A 367 -6.79 0.31 7.86
CA ALA A 367 -6.62 0.35 6.40
C ALA A 367 -5.23 -0.10 5.92
N VAL A 368 -4.23 -0.11 6.81
CA VAL A 368 -2.85 -0.49 6.53
C VAL A 368 -2.40 -1.75 7.30
N ALA A 369 -3.31 -2.41 8.01
CA ALA A 369 -3.00 -3.54 8.89
C ALA A 369 -2.74 -4.83 8.09
N THR A 370 -1.50 -5.31 8.19
CA THR A 370 -1.02 -6.58 7.62
C THR A 370 0.17 -7.05 8.46
N ALA A 371 0.46 -8.37 8.43
CA ALA A 371 1.62 -8.92 9.12
C ALA A 371 2.93 -8.25 8.67
N GLY A 372 3.12 -8.06 7.35
CA GLY A 372 4.31 -7.41 6.79
C GLY A 372 4.50 -5.97 7.27
N ASN A 373 3.44 -5.16 7.25
CA ASN A 373 3.52 -3.75 7.65
C ASN A 373 3.69 -3.56 9.16
N ASP A 374 3.25 -4.52 10.00
CA ASP A 374 3.50 -4.49 11.44
C ASP A 374 5.01 -4.56 11.77
N HIS A 375 5.83 -5.17 10.89
CA HIS A 375 7.30 -5.14 11.02
C HIS A 375 7.94 -3.83 10.56
N ARG A 376 7.19 -2.97 9.86
CA ARG A 376 7.69 -1.71 9.31
C ARG A 376 7.37 -0.54 10.23
N LEU A 377 6.13 -0.41 10.69
CA LEU A 377 5.66 0.77 11.44
C LEU A 377 6.45 1.01 12.74
N GLY A 378 6.81 2.27 13.00
CA GLY A 378 7.51 2.70 14.22
C GLY A 378 9.02 2.50 14.23
N ALA A 379 9.65 2.19 13.10
CA ALA A 379 11.11 2.05 12.97
C ALA A 379 11.63 2.61 11.64
N ASN A 380 12.90 3.07 11.61
CA ASN A 380 13.67 3.39 10.40
C ASN A 380 12.86 4.14 9.32
N GLU A 381 12.48 5.39 9.60
CA GLU A 381 11.69 6.28 8.72
C GLU A 381 10.22 5.91 8.49
N ALA A 382 9.73 4.78 9.00
CA ALA A 382 8.30 4.48 8.98
C ALA A 382 7.57 5.09 10.17
N PRO A 383 6.41 5.76 9.97
CA PRO A 383 5.67 6.40 11.07
C PRO A 383 5.23 5.38 12.13
N PRO A 384 5.08 5.80 13.41
CA PRO A 384 4.51 4.95 14.45
C PRO A 384 3.04 4.61 14.15
N ALA A 385 2.49 3.62 14.86
CA ALA A 385 1.09 3.24 14.76
C ALA A 385 0.09 4.28 15.31
N VAL A 386 0.59 5.38 15.88
CA VAL A 386 -0.19 6.52 16.34
C VAL A 386 -0.50 7.42 15.17
N VAL A 387 -1.77 7.56 14.81
CA VAL A 387 -2.21 8.43 13.71
C VAL A 387 -2.20 9.89 14.17
N SER A 388 -1.45 10.74 13.48
CA SER A 388 -1.37 12.19 13.73
C SER A 388 -1.17 12.97 12.44
N ILE A 389 -1.51 14.26 12.48
CA ILE A 389 -1.43 15.16 11.33
C ILE A 389 -0.29 16.14 11.49
N PHE A 390 0.52 16.27 10.45
CA PHE A 390 1.46 17.37 10.29
C PHE A 390 0.87 18.43 9.36
N LEU A 391 0.76 19.68 9.82
CA LEU A 391 0.27 20.80 9.02
C LEU A 391 1.37 21.79 8.61
N GLY A 392 2.52 21.74 9.29
CA GLY A 392 3.56 22.75 9.17
C GLY A 392 3.24 24.03 9.95
N ASP A 393 4.27 24.86 10.14
CA ASP A 393 4.21 26.00 11.06
C ASP A 393 3.20 27.07 10.63
N GLU A 394 3.16 27.42 9.34
CA GLU A 394 2.27 28.45 8.81
C GLU A 394 0.79 28.10 9.04
N LEU A 395 0.35 26.94 8.54
CA LEU A 395 -1.04 26.51 8.66
C LEU A 395 -1.44 26.30 10.12
N SER A 396 -0.53 25.79 10.95
CA SER A 396 -0.79 25.65 12.40
C SER A 396 -0.97 27.00 13.09
N ALA A 397 -0.16 28.00 12.72
CA ALA A 397 -0.30 29.35 13.25
C ALA A 397 -1.62 30.01 12.82
N ILE A 398 -2.07 29.77 11.57
CA ILE A 398 -3.39 30.22 11.09
C ILE A 398 -4.52 29.58 11.92
N LEU A 399 -4.48 28.25 12.12
CA LEU A 399 -5.50 27.56 12.92
C LEU A 399 -5.51 28.04 14.38
N ASN A 400 -4.33 28.26 14.97
CA ASN A 400 -4.21 28.81 16.32
C ASN A 400 -4.80 30.22 16.41
N ALA A 401 -4.53 31.10 15.43
CA ALA A 401 -5.10 32.44 15.37
C ALA A 401 -6.63 32.44 15.30
N ILE A 402 -7.21 31.50 14.53
CA ILE A 402 -8.67 31.32 14.45
C ILE A 402 -9.26 30.84 15.78
N GLU A 403 -8.58 29.91 16.47
CA GLU A 403 -8.98 29.40 17.78
C GLU A 403 -9.00 30.49 18.84
N THR A 404 -7.91 31.26 18.95
CA THR A 404 -7.72 32.31 19.97
C THR A 404 -8.43 33.61 19.64
N GLY A 405 -8.82 33.81 18.37
CA GLY A 405 -9.39 35.07 17.89
C GLY A 405 -8.35 36.19 17.79
N THR A 406 -7.06 35.86 17.69
CA THR A 406 -5.98 36.85 17.49
C THR A 406 -5.72 37.06 16.00
N PRO A 407 -5.28 38.25 15.56
CA PRO A 407 -4.83 38.45 14.19
C PRO A 407 -3.67 37.50 13.85
N TYR A 408 -3.69 36.95 12.64
CA TYR A 408 -2.55 36.21 12.12
C TYR A 408 -1.48 37.22 11.65
N GLU A 409 -0.35 37.27 12.34
CA GLU A 409 0.83 38.01 11.90
C GLU A 409 1.61 37.09 10.94
N GLY A 410 1.58 37.40 9.65
CA GLY A 410 2.13 36.55 8.59
C GLY A 410 3.60 36.15 8.83
N THR A 411 4.01 35.03 8.24
CA THR A 411 5.43 34.61 8.24
C THR A 411 6.21 35.44 7.21
N GLU A 412 7.32 36.08 7.62
CA GLU A 412 8.18 36.82 6.69
C GLU A 412 8.75 35.88 5.62
N LYS A 413 8.50 36.18 4.33
CA LYS A 413 9.12 35.46 3.21
C LYS A 413 10.63 35.72 3.22
N THR A 414 11.40 34.79 3.78
CA THR A 414 12.86 34.90 3.80
C THR A 414 13.44 34.45 2.46
N GLN A 415 14.20 35.30 1.76
CA GLN A 415 15.03 34.86 0.64
C GLN A 415 16.20 34.04 1.17
N MET A 416 16.42 32.84 0.64
CA MET A 416 17.65 32.09 0.97
C MET A 416 18.81 32.67 0.18
N GLU A 417 19.76 33.27 0.91
CA GLU A 417 21.07 33.60 0.35
C GLU A 417 21.98 32.39 0.54
N LEU A 418 22.21 31.63 -0.54
CA LEU A 418 23.09 30.45 -0.55
C LEU A 418 24.59 30.79 -0.46
N GLY A 419 24.94 32.06 -0.21
CA GLY A 419 26.32 32.52 -0.08
C GLY A 419 27.16 32.45 -1.36
N VAL A 420 26.54 32.23 -2.53
CA VAL A 420 27.19 32.16 -3.84
C VAL A 420 26.37 32.93 -4.87
N ASP A 421 26.93 34.03 -5.39
CA ASP A 421 26.24 34.98 -6.27
C ASP A 421 25.78 34.40 -7.62
N VAL A 422 26.35 33.27 -8.04
CA VAL A 422 26.01 32.59 -9.30
C VAL A 422 24.72 31.76 -9.17
N LEU A 423 24.29 31.43 -7.95
CA LEU A 423 23.11 30.61 -7.74
C LEU A 423 21.83 31.46 -7.77
N PRO A 424 20.75 30.97 -8.38
CA PRO A 424 19.48 31.68 -8.40
C PRO A 424 18.97 31.86 -6.97
N LYS A 425 18.60 33.10 -6.63
CA LYS A 425 17.87 33.38 -5.38
C LYS A 425 16.48 32.80 -5.49
N PHE A 426 16.05 32.04 -4.48
CA PHE A 426 14.68 31.56 -4.35
C PHE A 426 14.17 31.83 -2.93
N ASN A 427 12.84 31.90 -2.82
CA ASN A 427 12.19 32.10 -1.53
C ASN A 427 12.21 30.78 -0.76
N ARG A 428 12.48 30.84 0.54
CA ARG A 428 12.30 29.70 1.43
C ARG A 428 10.82 29.32 1.44
N ASP A 429 10.52 28.03 1.34
CA ASP A 429 9.17 27.53 1.58
C ASP A 429 8.74 27.86 3.02
N THR A 430 7.46 28.20 3.21
CA THR A 430 6.91 28.66 4.50
C THR A 430 6.77 27.55 5.53
N THR A 431 6.87 26.28 5.11
CA THR A 431 6.80 25.10 5.98
C THR A 431 7.89 24.10 5.63
N ASP A 432 8.53 23.54 6.66
CA ASP A 432 9.46 22.41 6.50
C ASP A 432 8.66 21.09 6.40
N ARG A 433 9.25 20.05 5.82
CA ARG A 433 8.60 18.74 5.67
C ARG A 433 8.97 17.83 6.84
N ASN A 434 7.98 17.35 7.59
CA ASN A 434 8.23 16.35 8.64
C ASN A 434 8.03 14.94 8.10
N ARG A 435 9.10 14.15 8.00
CA ARG A 435 9.10 12.76 7.50
C ARG A 435 8.42 11.75 8.45
N THR A 436 8.33 12.07 9.74
CA THR A 436 7.93 11.12 10.80
C THR A 436 6.42 11.05 11.04
N SER A 437 5.67 11.99 10.45
CA SER A 437 4.21 12.06 10.60
C SER A 437 3.50 11.03 9.71
N PRO A 438 2.48 10.34 10.24
CA PRO A 438 1.59 9.47 9.47
C PRO A 438 0.85 10.16 8.33
N PHE A 439 0.40 11.40 8.54
CA PHE A 439 -0.40 12.14 7.57
C PHE A 439 0.02 13.60 7.50
N ALA A 440 0.69 14.00 6.41
CA ALA A 440 1.31 15.31 6.29
C ALA A 440 0.66 16.16 5.21
N PHE A 441 0.26 17.39 5.53
CA PHE A 441 -0.08 18.38 4.52
C PHE A 441 1.19 18.84 3.81
N THR A 442 1.26 18.63 2.49
CA THR A 442 2.45 18.93 1.68
C THR A 442 2.19 20.07 0.69
N GLY A 443 1.44 21.08 1.13
CA GLY A 443 1.19 22.35 0.43
C GLY A 443 -0.10 22.39 -0.37
N ASN A 444 -0.52 21.30 -1.01
CA ASN A 444 -1.78 21.25 -1.79
C ASN A 444 -2.47 19.88 -1.78
N LYS A 445 -2.04 18.99 -0.90
CA LYS A 445 -2.49 17.61 -0.76
C LYS A 445 -2.05 17.07 0.60
N PHE A 446 -2.61 15.94 1.01
CA PHE A 446 -2.15 15.22 2.20
C PHE A 446 -1.44 13.93 1.79
N GLU A 447 -0.30 13.66 2.40
CA GLU A 447 0.53 12.48 2.15
C GLU A 447 0.37 11.51 3.31
N PHE A 448 -0.21 10.33 3.05
CA PHE A 448 -0.38 9.27 4.04
C PHE A 448 0.72 8.22 3.93
N ARG A 449 1.58 8.12 4.94
CA ARG A 449 2.84 7.35 4.90
C ARG A 449 2.78 5.97 5.56
N MET A 450 1.67 5.66 6.24
CA MET A 450 1.55 4.38 6.96
C MET A 450 1.30 3.17 6.05
N LEU A 451 0.92 3.39 4.79
CA LEU A 451 0.60 2.31 3.86
C LEU A 451 1.85 1.50 3.49
N GLY A 452 1.73 0.17 3.55
CA GLY A 452 2.79 -0.78 3.19
C GLY A 452 3.01 -0.90 1.68
N SER A 453 4.23 -1.24 1.26
CA SER A 453 4.63 -1.40 -0.14
C SER A 453 3.92 -2.53 -0.88
N ALA A 454 3.42 -3.59 -0.22
CA ALA A 454 2.66 -4.66 -0.87
C ALA A 454 1.15 -4.38 -0.90
N ASN A 455 0.65 -3.49 -0.04
CA ASN A 455 -0.79 -3.25 0.09
C ASN A 455 -1.39 -2.52 -1.13
N SER A 456 -2.60 -2.90 -1.52
CA SER A 456 -3.43 -2.09 -2.44
C SER A 456 -3.76 -0.74 -1.79
N ILE A 457 -3.68 0.35 -2.57
CA ILE A 457 -4.08 1.69 -2.12
C ILE A 457 -5.61 1.82 -1.91
N ALA A 458 -6.41 0.84 -2.38
CA ALA A 458 -7.87 0.91 -2.32
C ALA A 458 -8.39 1.06 -0.87
N CYS A 459 -7.93 0.21 0.05
CA CYS A 459 -8.44 0.17 1.43
C CYS A 459 -8.19 1.51 2.16
N THR A 460 -6.98 2.06 2.03
CA THR A 460 -6.64 3.39 2.55
C THR A 460 -7.57 4.47 2.03
N ASN A 461 -7.80 4.51 0.72
CA ASN A 461 -8.66 5.52 0.14
C ASN A 461 -10.16 5.29 0.41
N ILE A 462 -10.60 4.04 0.60
CA ILE A 462 -11.96 3.74 1.07
C ILE A 462 -12.20 4.39 2.43
N MET A 463 -11.31 4.15 3.39
CA MET A 463 -11.47 4.66 4.75
C MET A 463 -11.29 6.18 4.81
N LEU A 464 -10.29 6.74 4.09
CA LEU A 464 -10.10 8.20 4.00
C LEU A 464 -11.31 8.90 3.38
N ASN A 465 -11.79 8.41 2.23
CA ASN A 465 -12.94 9.03 1.56
C ASN A 465 -14.18 8.98 2.45
N ALA A 466 -14.47 7.84 3.10
CA ALA A 466 -15.65 7.67 3.94
C ALA A 466 -15.60 8.53 5.22
N ALA A 467 -14.43 8.59 5.89
CA ALA A 467 -14.26 9.41 7.09
C ALA A 467 -14.37 10.91 6.79
N VAL A 468 -13.81 11.36 5.65
CA VAL A 468 -13.95 12.75 5.21
C VAL A 468 -15.37 13.04 4.76
N ALA A 469 -16.03 12.12 4.06
CA ALA A 469 -17.44 12.25 3.69
C ALA A 469 -18.33 12.42 4.91
N GLU A 470 -18.08 11.69 6.01
CA GLU A 470 -18.85 11.84 7.25
C GLU A 470 -18.65 13.22 7.87
N SER A 471 -17.41 13.71 7.89
CA SER A 471 -17.10 15.04 8.39
C SER A 471 -17.81 16.12 7.57
N LEU A 472 -17.73 16.05 6.24
CA LEU A 472 -18.42 16.96 5.33
C LEU A 472 -19.95 16.89 5.48
N LYS A 473 -20.52 15.70 5.63
CA LYS A 473 -21.95 15.52 5.87
C LYS A 473 -22.39 16.23 7.14
N SER A 474 -21.69 16.00 8.25
CA SER A 474 -22.00 16.64 9.55
C SER A 474 -21.95 18.17 9.47
N TYR A 475 -21.04 18.70 8.64
CA TYR A 475 -20.90 20.13 8.40
C TYR A 475 -22.01 20.66 7.51
N ALA A 476 -22.30 19.99 6.39
CA ALA A 476 -23.37 20.35 5.47
C ALA A 476 -24.73 20.35 6.17
N ASP A 477 -25.05 19.31 6.93
CA ASP A 477 -26.32 19.19 7.67
C ASP A 477 -26.55 20.32 8.68
N ARG A 478 -25.46 20.93 9.18
CA ARG A 478 -25.50 22.09 10.05
C ARG A 478 -25.59 23.38 9.23
N LEU A 479 -24.72 23.57 8.24
CA LEU A 479 -24.58 24.79 7.44
C LEU A 479 -25.76 25.05 6.50
N GLU A 480 -26.44 24.02 6.00
CA GLU A 480 -27.64 24.18 5.16
C GLU A 480 -28.82 24.81 5.93
N LYS A 481 -28.80 24.74 7.26
CA LYS A 481 -29.83 25.30 8.15
C LYS A 481 -29.44 26.67 8.72
N ALA A 482 -28.37 27.28 8.20
CA ALA A 482 -27.91 28.59 8.66
C ALA A 482 -28.84 29.71 8.20
N ASP A 483 -29.15 30.64 9.11
CA ASP A 483 -29.64 31.97 8.70
C ASP A 483 -28.48 32.84 8.17
N ASP A 484 -27.31 32.73 8.79
CA ASP A 484 -26.05 33.36 8.35
C ASP A 484 -24.97 32.30 8.17
N PHE A 485 -24.71 31.95 6.91
CA PHE A 485 -23.70 30.98 6.51
C PHE A 485 -22.30 31.37 7.00
N GLN A 486 -21.90 32.64 6.86
CA GLN A 486 -20.53 33.08 7.11
C GLN A 486 -20.20 33.02 8.60
N THR A 487 -21.12 33.49 9.44
CA THR A 487 -20.95 33.45 10.89
C THR A 487 -20.89 32.02 11.40
N MET A 488 -21.82 31.16 10.96
CA MET A 488 -21.83 29.76 11.42
C MET A 488 -20.63 28.97 10.89
N LEU A 489 -20.17 29.25 9.67
CA LEU A 489 -18.96 28.64 9.12
C LEU A 489 -17.75 28.96 9.98
N ASN A 490 -17.56 30.22 10.37
CA ASN A 490 -16.46 30.63 11.24
C ASN A 490 -16.55 29.97 12.63
N GLU A 491 -17.75 29.88 13.21
CA GLU A 491 -17.96 29.16 14.47
C GLU A 491 -17.66 27.66 14.35
N LEU A 492 -18.06 27.04 13.24
CA LEU A 492 -17.81 25.63 12.96
C LEU A 492 -16.33 25.33 12.82
N ILE A 493 -15.59 26.15 12.05
CA ILE A 493 -14.14 26.03 11.88
C ILE A 493 -13.45 26.18 13.24
N ARG A 494 -13.76 27.24 13.99
CA ARG A 494 -13.19 27.47 15.33
C ARG A 494 -13.47 26.31 16.28
N LYS A 495 -14.72 25.83 16.31
CA LYS A 495 -15.11 24.69 17.17
C LYS A 495 -14.37 23.41 16.76
N THR A 496 -14.26 23.13 15.47
CA THR A 496 -13.55 21.95 14.95
C THR A 496 -12.08 21.97 15.36
N ILE A 497 -11.39 23.11 15.17
CA ILE A 497 -9.99 23.25 15.57
C ILE A 497 -9.85 22.95 17.06
N LYS A 498 -10.69 23.56 17.89
CA LYS A 498 -10.64 23.35 19.35
C LYS A 498 -10.88 21.90 19.75
N ASP A 499 -11.87 21.25 19.14
CA ASP A 499 -12.29 19.90 19.50
C ASP A 499 -11.32 18.82 19.00
N HIS A 500 -10.65 19.05 17.86
CA HIS A 500 -9.82 18.04 17.17
C HIS A 500 -8.31 18.38 17.11
N LYS A 501 -7.83 19.45 17.75
CA LYS A 501 -6.39 19.82 17.73
C LYS A 501 -5.45 18.77 18.32
N ASN A 502 -5.96 17.83 19.11
CA ASN A 502 -5.14 16.80 19.75
C ASN A 502 -4.40 15.91 18.73
N VAL A 503 -4.99 15.70 17.54
CA VAL A 503 -4.40 14.93 16.45
C VAL A 503 -3.26 15.66 15.73
N ILE A 504 -3.16 16.99 15.88
CA ILE A 504 -2.15 17.81 15.21
C ILE A 504 -0.82 17.72 15.97
N PHE A 505 0.23 17.27 15.27
CA PHE A 505 1.56 17.14 15.83
C PHE A 505 2.64 17.47 14.81
N ASN A 506 3.38 18.56 15.07
CA ASN A 506 4.39 19.08 14.15
C ASN A 506 5.84 18.69 14.51
N SER A 507 6.06 17.90 15.56
CA SER A 507 7.41 17.55 16.04
C SER A 507 7.80 16.11 15.66
N ASN A 508 8.90 15.60 16.22
CA ASN A 508 9.44 14.28 15.92
C ASN A 508 8.55 13.15 16.48
N GLY A 509 7.92 12.37 15.58
CA GLY A 509 7.04 11.26 15.91
C GLY A 509 7.74 10.02 16.47
N TYR A 510 9.07 9.93 16.40
CA TYR A 510 9.82 8.78 16.94
C TYR A 510 10.22 8.92 18.41
N ASP A 511 10.09 10.11 18.99
CA ASP A 511 10.42 10.26 20.41
C ASP A 511 9.47 9.41 21.25
N SER A 512 10.02 8.58 22.13
CA SER A 512 9.26 7.85 23.15
C SER A 512 8.35 8.76 23.99
N ASN A 513 8.74 10.04 24.16
CA ASN A 513 7.92 11.05 24.82
C ASN A 513 6.66 11.38 24.01
N TRP A 514 6.74 11.40 22.67
CA TRP A 514 5.57 11.61 21.81
C TRP A 514 4.55 10.50 22.01
N ILE A 515 4.98 9.23 22.01
CA ILE A 515 4.06 8.10 22.19
C ILE A 515 3.32 8.23 23.53
N LYS A 516 4.03 8.54 24.62
CA LYS A 516 3.41 8.75 25.94
C LYS A 516 2.45 9.95 25.93
N GLU A 517 2.86 11.07 25.36
CA GLU A 517 2.01 12.26 25.26
C GLU A 517 0.74 11.98 24.45
N ALA A 518 0.88 11.35 23.30
CA ALA A 518 -0.20 10.99 22.39
C ALA A 518 -1.25 10.12 23.10
N THR A 519 -0.82 9.05 23.77
CA THR A 519 -1.75 8.09 24.38
C THR A 519 -2.26 8.53 25.75
N GLU A 520 -1.42 9.09 26.61
CA GLU A 520 -1.77 9.38 28.00
C GLU A 520 -2.40 10.76 28.20
N LYS A 521 -2.06 11.75 27.35
CA LYS A 521 -2.56 13.12 27.48
C LYS A 521 -3.53 13.54 26.40
N ARG A 522 -3.30 13.12 25.15
CA ARG A 522 -4.07 13.57 23.97
C ARG A 522 -5.20 12.62 23.58
N GLY A 523 -5.18 11.39 24.09
CA GLY A 523 -6.20 10.36 23.81
C GLY A 523 -6.08 9.72 22.43
N LEU A 524 -4.92 9.82 21.78
CA LEU A 524 -4.67 9.20 20.48
C LEU A 524 -4.46 7.69 20.61
N LEU A 525 -4.92 6.93 19.63
CA LEU A 525 -4.86 5.47 19.61
C LEU A 525 -3.46 4.98 19.22
N ASN A 526 -3.01 3.86 19.81
CA ASN A 526 -1.74 3.22 19.50
C ASN A 526 -1.90 1.70 19.37
N TYR A 527 -2.50 1.26 18.27
CA TYR A 527 -2.64 -0.16 17.96
C TYR A 527 -1.42 -0.65 17.18
N ARG A 528 -0.48 -1.26 17.89
CA ARG A 528 0.83 -1.62 17.33
C ARG A 528 0.71 -2.74 16.30
N THR A 529 -0.12 -3.74 16.59
CA THR A 529 -0.26 -4.94 15.75
C THR A 529 -1.63 -5.02 15.08
N THR A 530 -1.71 -5.80 14.01
CA THR A 530 -2.95 -6.07 13.28
C THR A 530 -4.06 -6.64 14.19
N PRO A 531 -3.78 -7.61 15.10
CA PRO A 531 -4.76 -8.07 16.08
C PRO A 531 -5.25 -6.99 17.05
N ASP A 532 -4.46 -5.94 17.32
CA ASP A 532 -4.89 -4.84 18.19
C ASP A 532 -5.93 -3.94 17.51
N CYS A 533 -5.78 -3.68 16.21
CA CYS A 533 -6.66 -2.74 15.51
C CYS A 533 -7.86 -3.40 14.82
N MET A 534 -7.73 -4.62 14.30
CA MET A 534 -8.75 -5.21 13.42
C MET A 534 -10.14 -5.37 14.09
N PRO A 535 -10.25 -5.74 15.39
CA PRO A 535 -11.55 -5.81 16.07
C PRO A 535 -12.34 -4.49 16.05
N HIS A 536 -11.64 -3.35 16.05
CA HIS A 536 -12.25 -2.03 16.01
C HIS A 536 -12.95 -1.70 14.68
N LEU A 537 -12.77 -2.51 13.63
CA LEU A 537 -13.57 -2.39 12.40
C LEU A 537 -15.08 -2.56 12.69
N LEU A 538 -15.41 -3.39 13.68
CA LEU A 538 -16.78 -3.72 14.06
C LEU A 538 -17.32 -2.84 15.20
N ASP A 539 -16.55 -1.83 15.63
CA ASP A 539 -17.05 -0.85 16.60
C ASP A 539 -18.26 -0.11 16.03
N LYS A 540 -19.27 0.11 16.87
CA LYS A 540 -20.56 0.68 16.47
C LYS A 540 -20.40 1.98 15.66
N LYS A 541 -19.48 2.87 16.06
CA LYS A 541 -19.17 4.13 15.37
C LYS A 541 -18.80 3.89 13.90
N ASN A 542 -17.95 2.90 13.64
CA ASN A 542 -17.42 2.58 12.32
C ASN A 542 -18.46 1.87 11.46
N VAL A 543 -19.18 0.90 12.04
CA VAL A 543 -20.26 0.18 11.35
C VAL A 543 -21.38 1.14 10.95
N ASP A 544 -21.85 1.98 11.87
CA ASP A 544 -22.94 2.93 11.60
C ASP A 544 -22.55 3.92 10.49
N MET A 545 -21.32 4.46 10.52
CA MET A 545 -20.84 5.40 9.49
C MET A 545 -20.72 4.74 8.11
N LEU A 546 -20.03 3.61 8.01
CA LEU A 546 -19.77 2.93 6.73
C LEU A 546 -21.04 2.37 6.08
N THR A 547 -22.00 1.93 6.90
CA THR A 547 -23.30 1.44 6.43
C THR A 547 -24.26 2.56 6.05
N ALA A 548 -24.32 3.65 6.83
CA ALA A 548 -25.16 4.80 6.52
C ALA A 548 -24.77 5.50 5.22
N GLN A 549 -23.48 5.47 4.87
CA GLN A 549 -22.97 5.99 3.61
C GLN A 549 -23.12 5.00 2.44
N GLY A 550 -23.57 3.77 2.69
CA GLY A 550 -23.68 2.72 1.67
C GLY A 550 -22.34 2.23 1.13
N VAL A 551 -21.23 2.50 1.82
CA VAL A 551 -19.89 2.02 1.44
C VAL A 551 -19.79 0.52 1.66
N TYR A 552 -20.26 0.05 2.81
CA TYR A 552 -20.32 -1.36 3.18
C TYR A 552 -21.67 -1.75 3.77
N SER A 553 -22.03 -3.02 3.66
CA SER A 553 -23.02 -3.64 4.55
C SER A 553 -22.35 -4.22 5.80
N GLU A 554 -23.13 -4.44 6.88
CA GLU A 554 -22.60 -5.06 8.11
C GLU A 554 -21.99 -6.45 7.83
N ALA A 555 -22.61 -7.22 6.93
CA ALA A 555 -22.12 -8.52 6.52
C ALA A 555 -20.76 -8.41 5.79
N GLU A 556 -20.60 -7.40 4.91
CA GLU A 556 -19.32 -7.12 4.25
C GLU A 556 -18.22 -6.72 5.23
N LEU A 557 -18.55 -5.98 6.30
CA LEU A 557 -17.59 -5.61 7.35
C LEU A 557 -17.11 -6.82 8.15
N LYS A 558 -18.04 -7.69 8.58
CA LYS A 558 -17.71 -8.95 9.28
C LYS A 558 -16.85 -9.86 8.43
N SER A 559 -17.17 -9.99 7.15
CA SER A 559 -16.37 -10.74 6.19
C SER A 559 -14.93 -10.24 6.09
N ARG A 560 -14.75 -8.91 6.03
CA ARG A 560 -13.41 -8.30 5.95
C ARG A 560 -12.62 -8.50 7.22
N TYR A 561 -13.26 -8.37 8.38
CA TYR A 561 -12.64 -8.70 9.67
C TYR A 561 -12.07 -10.12 9.65
N GLU A 562 -12.89 -11.11 9.27
CA GLU A 562 -12.49 -12.53 9.20
C GLU A 562 -11.36 -12.77 8.19
N ILE A 563 -11.47 -12.21 6.98
CA ILE A 563 -10.46 -12.40 5.92
C ILE A 563 -9.13 -11.75 6.31
N MET A 564 -9.15 -10.53 6.84
CA MET A 564 -7.94 -9.78 7.16
C MET A 564 -7.18 -10.42 8.32
N LEU A 565 -7.87 -10.78 9.42
CA LEU A 565 -7.23 -11.53 10.51
C LEU A 565 -6.79 -12.92 10.05
N GLY A 566 -7.59 -13.62 9.26
CA GLY A 566 -7.23 -14.95 8.77
C GLY A 566 -5.99 -14.94 7.88
N ASN A 567 -5.83 -13.91 7.03
CA ASN A 567 -4.62 -13.71 6.24
C ASN A 567 -3.41 -13.36 7.11
N TYR A 568 -3.59 -12.56 8.16
CA TYR A 568 -2.55 -12.28 9.15
C TYR A 568 -2.09 -13.57 9.83
N CYS A 569 -3.01 -14.37 10.38
CA CYS A 569 -2.68 -15.60 11.07
C CYS A 569 -1.93 -16.58 10.16
N LYS A 570 -2.46 -16.82 8.95
CA LYS A 570 -1.82 -17.70 7.96
C LYS A 570 -0.41 -17.24 7.59
N SER A 571 -0.21 -15.94 7.39
CA SER A 571 1.10 -15.40 7.01
C SER A 571 2.13 -15.68 8.11
N VAL A 572 1.82 -15.35 9.37
CA VAL A 572 2.74 -15.54 10.50
C VAL A 572 2.96 -17.03 10.80
N VAL A 573 1.92 -17.87 10.66
CA VAL A 573 2.06 -19.33 10.81
C VAL A 573 2.99 -19.92 9.74
N ILE A 574 2.87 -19.50 8.48
CA ILE A 574 3.79 -19.91 7.39
C ILE A 574 5.22 -19.47 7.70
N GLU A 575 5.40 -18.23 8.21
CA GLU A 575 6.71 -17.75 8.66
C GLU A 575 7.29 -18.64 9.76
N ALA A 576 6.54 -18.90 10.83
CA ALA A 576 6.97 -19.74 11.95
C ALA A 576 7.32 -21.17 11.51
N GLN A 577 6.47 -21.81 10.69
CA GLN A 577 6.74 -23.14 10.14
C GLN A 577 8.03 -23.16 9.30
N THR A 578 8.25 -22.11 8.51
CA THR A 578 9.47 -21.96 7.71
C THR A 578 10.69 -21.77 8.62
N MET A 579 10.58 -20.98 9.69
CA MET A 579 11.64 -20.80 10.69
C MET A 579 12.05 -22.13 11.33
N VAL A 580 11.08 -22.91 11.81
CA VAL A 580 11.31 -24.23 12.39
C VAL A 580 12.04 -25.15 11.40
N ALA A 581 11.51 -25.25 10.18
CA ALA A 581 12.08 -26.13 9.16
C ALA A 581 13.53 -25.75 8.83
N MET A 582 13.80 -24.46 8.64
CA MET A 582 15.16 -23.95 8.38
C MET A 582 16.11 -24.13 9.56
N ALA A 583 15.64 -23.86 10.78
CA ALA A 583 16.43 -24.02 12.00
C ALA A 583 16.88 -25.48 12.18
N LYS A 584 15.94 -26.43 12.09
CA LYS A 584 16.20 -27.85 12.37
C LYS A 584 16.95 -28.57 11.25
N THR A 585 16.62 -28.27 9.98
CA THR A 585 17.11 -29.08 8.85
C THR A 585 18.34 -28.50 8.15
N GLN A 586 18.65 -27.21 8.39
CA GLN A 586 19.72 -26.51 7.67
C GLN A 586 20.68 -25.78 8.61
N ILE A 587 20.18 -24.94 9.53
CA ILE A 587 21.04 -24.13 10.43
C ILE A 587 21.72 -25.00 11.49
N ALA A 588 20.95 -25.75 12.29
CA ALA A 588 21.50 -26.59 13.34
C ALA A 588 22.53 -27.62 12.81
N PRO A 589 22.26 -28.35 11.70
CA PRO A 589 23.27 -29.24 11.11
C PRO A 589 24.54 -28.52 10.63
N ALA A 590 24.42 -27.31 10.08
CA ALA A 590 25.57 -26.52 9.65
C ALA A 590 26.46 -26.10 10.83
N ILE A 591 25.84 -25.67 11.92
CA ILE A 591 26.52 -25.32 13.18
C ILE A 591 27.26 -26.54 13.73
N GLU A 592 26.57 -27.69 13.82
CA GLU A 592 27.16 -28.93 14.35
C GLU A 592 28.34 -29.42 13.50
N MET A 593 28.20 -29.40 12.18
CA MET A 593 29.29 -29.77 11.26
C MET A 593 30.54 -28.90 11.47
N TYR A 594 30.35 -27.59 11.64
CA TYR A 594 31.45 -26.66 11.88
C TYR A 594 32.06 -26.84 13.27
N ALA A 595 31.24 -26.96 14.32
CA ALA A 595 31.68 -27.23 15.68
C ALA A 595 32.51 -28.53 15.75
N ALA A 596 32.04 -29.60 15.11
CA ALA A 596 32.76 -30.87 15.02
C ALA A 596 34.09 -30.76 14.26
N LYS A 597 34.18 -29.93 13.20
CA LYS A 597 35.44 -29.63 12.50
C LYS A 597 36.44 -28.98 13.45
N VAL A 598 36.01 -27.93 14.16
CA VAL A 598 36.85 -27.16 15.09
C VAL A 598 37.28 -28.02 16.28
N ALA A 599 36.39 -28.84 16.82
CA ALA A 599 36.68 -29.78 17.90
C ALA A 599 37.74 -30.82 17.48
N ARG A 600 37.60 -31.43 16.30
CA ARG A 600 38.60 -32.36 15.76
C ARG A 600 39.96 -31.69 15.54
N ALA A 601 39.97 -30.48 15.00
CA ALA A 601 41.20 -29.71 14.83
C ALA A 601 41.88 -29.40 16.19
N THR A 602 41.10 -29.09 17.21
CA THR A 602 41.59 -28.85 18.57
C THR A 602 42.21 -30.10 19.19
N ALA A 603 41.54 -31.25 19.06
CA ALA A 603 42.05 -32.53 19.52
C ALA A 603 43.36 -32.89 18.81
N ALA A 604 43.44 -32.70 17.48
CA ALA A 604 44.65 -32.93 16.71
C ALA A 604 45.83 -32.04 17.14
N LYS A 605 45.58 -30.74 17.41
CA LYS A 605 46.61 -29.83 17.94
C LYS A 605 47.15 -30.33 19.29
N ARG A 606 46.25 -30.64 20.23
CA ARG A 606 46.64 -31.12 21.57
C ARG A 606 47.34 -32.48 21.56
N ALA A 607 47.07 -33.32 20.55
CA ALA A 607 47.78 -34.58 20.37
C ALA A 607 49.24 -34.39 19.94
N ILE A 608 49.56 -33.28 19.27
CA ILE A 608 50.95 -32.91 18.93
C ILE A 608 51.69 -32.40 20.17
N ASP A 609 51.06 -31.47 20.90
CA ASP A 609 51.58 -30.92 22.14
C ASP A 609 50.44 -30.46 23.04
N SER A 610 50.32 -31.09 24.22
CA SER A 610 49.27 -30.80 25.19
C SER A 610 49.31 -29.39 25.78
N SER A 611 50.42 -28.67 25.65
CA SER A 611 50.60 -27.30 26.15
C SER A 611 50.04 -26.22 25.21
N LEU A 612 49.65 -26.59 23.98
CA LEU A 612 49.10 -25.64 23.02
C LEU A 612 47.80 -24.99 23.54
N PRO A 613 47.70 -23.64 23.60
CA PRO A 613 46.61 -22.96 24.30
C PRO A 613 45.19 -23.31 23.83
N CYS A 614 44.96 -23.45 22.52
CA CYS A 614 43.67 -23.74 21.88
C CYS A 614 42.46 -22.97 22.46
N LYS A 615 42.67 -21.73 22.94
CA LYS A 615 41.66 -20.94 23.66
C LYS A 615 40.52 -20.51 22.74
N TYR A 616 40.86 -20.12 21.52
CA TYR A 616 39.88 -19.67 20.51
C TYR A 616 38.93 -20.81 20.15
N GLU A 617 39.46 -21.97 19.79
CA GLU A 617 38.68 -23.12 19.36
C GLU A 617 37.82 -23.68 20.50
N THR A 618 38.39 -23.77 21.71
CA THR A 618 37.63 -24.22 22.89
C THR A 618 36.47 -23.28 23.21
N LYS A 619 36.68 -21.95 23.10
CA LYS A 619 35.62 -20.96 23.30
C LYS A 619 34.56 -21.09 22.21
N LEU A 620 34.98 -21.16 20.95
CA LEU A 620 34.07 -21.24 19.80
C LEU A 620 33.19 -22.48 19.86
N VAL A 621 33.76 -23.66 20.12
CA VAL A 621 32.98 -24.91 20.25
C VAL A 621 31.98 -24.79 21.39
N LYS A 622 32.39 -24.28 22.58
CA LYS A 622 31.46 -24.09 23.71
C LYS A 622 30.30 -23.17 23.36
N THR A 623 30.59 -22.02 22.73
CA THR A 623 29.54 -21.07 22.35
C THR A 623 28.61 -21.66 21.30
N LEU A 624 29.13 -22.32 20.27
CA LEU A 624 28.30 -22.96 19.23
C LEU A 624 27.46 -24.10 19.80
N SER A 625 27.98 -24.89 20.74
CA SER A 625 27.19 -25.95 21.40
C SER A 625 26.02 -25.38 22.21
N VAL A 626 26.24 -24.30 22.98
CA VAL A 626 25.15 -23.64 23.72
C VAL A 626 24.10 -23.08 22.75
N LEU A 627 24.53 -22.39 21.68
CA LEU A 627 23.62 -21.86 20.68
C LEU A 627 22.84 -22.98 19.97
N LEU A 628 23.47 -24.13 19.71
CA LEU A 628 22.82 -25.28 19.09
C LEU A 628 21.72 -25.86 19.99
N ASP A 629 22.00 -26.03 21.29
CA ASP A 629 21.01 -26.49 22.27
C ASP A 629 19.84 -25.50 22.37
N ASP A 630 20.13 -24.20 22.44
CA ASP A 630 19.12 -23.14 22.48
C ASP A 630 18.26 -23.11 21.20
N ILE A 631 18.86 -23.26 20.02
CA ILE A 631 18.14 -23.31 18.73
C ILE A 631 17.23 -24.54 18.70
N SER A 632 17.70 -25.70 19.15
CA SER A 632 16.90 -26.92 19.19
C SER A 632 15.69 -26.76 20.10
N ALA A 633 15.92 -26.31 21.34
CA ALA A 633 14.86 -26.13 22.34
C ALA A 633 13.80 -25.12 21.86
N LYS A 634 14.22 -23.94 21.39
CA LYS A 634 13.29 -22.92 20.89
C LYS A 634 12.53 -23.34 19.64
N ALA A 635 13.15 -24.15 18.76
CA ALA A 635 12.45 -24.69 17.60
C ALA A 635 11.38 -25.72 17.99
N GLU A 636 11.64 -26.54 19.02
CA GLU A 636 10.66 -27.48 19.59
C GLU A 636 9.51 -26.73 20.28
N GLU A 637 9.80 -25.73 21.11
CA GLU A 637 8.77 -24.88 21.73
C GLU A 637 7.90 -24.18 20.68
N LEU A 638 8.50 -23.69 19.59
CA LEU A 638 7.78 -23.07 18.49
C LEU A 638 6.86 -24.06 17.76
N GLU A 639 7.28 -25.32 17.60
CA GLU A 639 6.43 -26.40 17.05
C GLU A 639 5.24 -26.71 17.97
N GLU A 640 5.43 -26.78 19.28
CA GLU A 640 4.36 -27.04 20.25
C GLU A 640 3.29 -25.93 20.23
N VAL A 641 3.72 -24.67 20.17
CA VAL A 641 2.80 -23.52 20.05
C VAL A 641 2.06 -23.55 18.72
N LEU A 642 2.72 -23.92 17.61
CA LEU A 642 2.07 -24.05 16.31
C LEU A 642 0.96 -25.12 16.30
N LEU A 643 1.10 -26.19 17.08
CA LEU A 643 0.02 -27.19 17.25
C LEU A 643 -1.14 -26.62 18.06
N THR A 644 -0.84 -25.89 19.14
CA THR A 644 -1.86 -25.28 20.01
C THR A 644 -2.70 -24.22 19.27
N ILE A 645 -2.07 -23.43 18.40
CA ILE A 645 -2.76 -22.39 17.60
C ILE A 645 -3.81 -23.02 16.67
N GLN A 646 -3.60 -24.23 16.16
CA GLN A 646 -4.58 -24.92 15.31
C GLN A 646 -5.87 -25.29 16.05
N GLU A 647 -5.84 -25.32 17.38
CA GLU A 647 -6.99 -25.61 18.23
C GLU A 647 -7.79 -24.36 18.62
N ALA A 648 -7.42 -23.17 18.14
CA ALA A 648 -8.13 -21.93 18.41
C ALA A 648 -9.60 -22.00 17.93
N SER A 649 -10.51 -21.42 18.72
CA SER A 649 -11.95 -21.47 18.45
C SER A 649 -12.38 -20.62 17.25
N ASP A 650 -11.68 -19.51 17.04
CA ASP A 650 -11.99 -18.48 16.06
C ASP A 650 -10.73 -17.68 15.71
N VAL A 651 -10.81 -16.93 14.60
CA VAL A 651 -9.67 -16.17 14.07
C VAL A 651 -9.17 -15.07 15.01
N GLY A 652 -10.06 -14.52 15.84
CA GLY A 652 -9.70 -13.51 16.84
C GLY A 652 -8.80 -14.12 17.92
N SER A 653 -9.23 -15.24 18.50
CA SER A 653 -8.46 -16.01 19.48
C SER A 653 -7.12 -16.49 18.91
N GLU A 654 -7.11 -17.00 17.67
CA GLU A 654 -5.88 -17.40 16.95
C GLU A 654 -4.90 -16.23 16.83
N SER A 655 -5.40 -15.06 16.40
CA SER A 655 -4.58 -13.87 16.19
C SER A 655 -3.94 -13.34 17.48
N ILE A 656 -4.64 -13.47 18.62
CA ILE A 656 -4.14 -13.10 19.94
C ILE A 656 -3.02 -14.05 20.39
N MET A 657 -3.20 -15.37 20.23
CA MET A 657 -2.15 -16.35 20.55
C MET A 657 -0.88 -16.11 19.73
N ILE A 658 -1.03 -15.76 18.45
CA ILE A 658 0.08 -15.38 17.58
C ILE A 658 0.81 -14.15 18.14
N ARG A 659 0.06 -13.08 18.45
CA ARG A 659 0.61 -11.82 18.96
C ARG A 659 1.36 -12.01 20.28
N ASP A 660 0.74 -12.71 21.24
CA ASP A 660 1.22 -12.76 22.62
C ASP A 660 2.30 -13.82 22.85
N THR A 661 2.28 -14.91 22.07
CA THR A 661 3.17 -16.06 22.28
C THR A 661 4.08 -16.32 21.08
N LEU A 662 3.50 -16.55 19.88
CA LEU A 662 4.26 -17.03 18.72
C LEU A 662 5.35 -16.05 18.27
N LEU A 663 5.02 -14.76 18.17
CA LEU A 663 5.97 -13.73 17.70
C LEU A 663 7.19 -13.57 18.63
N ASN A 664 7.00 -13.77 19.93
CA ASN A 664 8.09 -13.70 20.91
C ASN A 664 9.06 -14.88 20.70
N LEU A 665 8.54 -16.11 20.58
CA LEU A 665 9.36 -17.30 20.32
C LEU A 665 10.10 -17.22 18.98
N MET A 666 9.45 -16.73 17.93
CA MET A 666 10.10 -16.48 16.64
C MET A 666 11.29 -15.51 16.80
N SER A 667 11.10 -14.43 17.55
CA SER A 667 12.15 -13.45 17.81
C SER A 667 13.32 -14.06 18.60
N GLU A 668 13.04 -14.88 19.61
CA GLU A 668 14.05 -15.55 20.41
C GLU A 668 14.86 -16.60 19.63
N LEU A 669 14.20 -17.37 18.77
CA LEU A 669 14.85 -18.34 17.89
C LEU A 669 15.76 -17.62 16.88
N ARG A 670 15.29 -16.50 16.32
CA ARG A 670 16.07 -15.66 15.43
C ARG A 670 17.35 -15.17 16.08
N VAL A 671 17.29 -14.66 17.31
CA VAL A 671 18.47 -14.13 18.02
C VAL A 671 19.58 -15.18 18.11
N SER A 672 19.25 -16.41 18.50
CA SER A 672 20.25 -17.50 18.60
C SER A 672 20.82 -17.88 17.23
N CYS A 673 19.99 -17.93 16.18
CA CYS A 673 20.44 -18.24 14.82
C CYS A 673 21.33 -17.13 14.23
N ASP A 674 20.95 -15.86 14.42
CA ASP A 674 21.69 -14.70 13.92
C ASP A 674 23.06 -14.59 14.63
N GLU A 675 23.14 -14.91 15.93
CA GLU A 675 24.43 -14.99 16.64
C GLU A 675 25.31 -16.11 16.07
N ALA A 676 24.73 -17.29 15.83
CA ALA A 676 25.45 -18.43 15.26
C ALA A 676 25.99 -18.16 13.84
N GLU A 677 25.29 -17.36 13.02
CA GLU A 677 25.77 -16.92 11.71
C GLU A 677 27.11 -16.19 11.82
N THR A 678 27.28 -15.33 12.81
CA THR A 678 28.50 -14.52 12.99
C THR A 678 29.72 -15.34 13.40
N LEU A 679 29.49 -16.54 13.93
CA LEU A 679 30.53 -17.44 14.46
C LEU A 679 30.84 -18.60 13.51
N THR A 680 29.87 -19.00 12.70
CA THR A 680 29.99 -20.13 11.77
C THR A 680 30.74 -19.72 10.51
N ALA A 681 31.75 -20.51 10.10
CA ALA A 681 32.49 -20.20 8.88
C ALA A 681 31.57 -20.21 7.65
N LYS A 682 31.74 -19.22 6.75
CA LYS A 682 30.91 -19.03 5.54
C LYS A 682 30.76 -20.27 4.67
N GLU A 683 31.78 -21.13 4.63
CA GLU A 683 31.74 -22.39 3.87
C GLU A 683 30.73 -23.43 4.42
N TYR A 684 30.35 -23.32 5.70
CA TYR A 684 29.35 -24.18 6.35
C TYR A 684 27.97 -23.54 6.41
N TRP A 685 27.89 -22.20 6.41
CA TRP A 685 26.61 -21.51 6.54
C TRP A 685 25.73 -21.74 5.28
N PRO A 686 24.47 -22.18 5.44
CA PRO A 686 23.68 -22.68 4.31
C PRO A 686 23.14 -21.57 3.39
N TYR A 687 23.17 -20.30 3.82
CA TYR A 687 22.50 -19.20 3.14
C TYR A 687 23.44 -18.05 2.78
N PRO A 688 23.13 -17.26 1.74
CA PRO A 688 23.75 -15.95 1.54
C PRO A 688 23.50 -15.04 2.75
N SER A 689 24.57 -14.39 3.21
CA SER A 689 24.50 -13.35 4.24
C SER A 689 23.80 -12.10 3.70
N TYR A 690 23.34 -11.19 4.57
CA TYR A 690 22.76 -9.93 4.11
C TYR A 690 23.73 -9.10 3.26
N ALA A 691 25.03 -9.14 3.53
CA ALA A 691 26.02 -8.48 2.69
C ALA A 691 26.05 -9.08 1.27
N ASP A 692 25.93 -10.39 1.14
CA ASP A 692 25.86 -11.05 -0.18
C ASP A 692 24.59 -10.62 -0.94
N VAL A 693 23.45 -10.50 -0.24
CA VAL A 693 22.14 -10.17 -0.85
C VAL A 693 22.03 -8.69 -1.23
N LEU A 694 22.25 -7.78 -0.27
CA LEU A 694 22.05 -6.34 -0.43
C LEU A 694 23.03 -5.70 -1.42
N TYR A 695 24.21 -6.29 -1.61
CA TYR A 695 25.20 -5.85 -2.59
C TYR A 695 25.23 -6.71 -3.85
N SER A 696 24.21 -7.55 -4.08
CA SER A 696 24.17 -8.44 -5.26
C SER A 696 23.87 -7.73 -6.59
N VAL A 697 23.22 -6.57 -6.54
CA VAL A 697 22.78 -5.78 -7.71
C VAL A 697 23.80 -4.73 -8.16
N GLN A 698 25.08 -4.93 -7.82
CA GLN A 698 26.18 -4.06 -8.23
C GLN A 698 26.35 -3.94 -9.74
#